data_AF-A0A259P041-F1
#
_entry.id   AF-A0A259P041-F1
#
_cell.length_a   1.000
_cell.length_b   1.000
_cell.length_c   1.000
_cell.angle_alpha   90.00
_cell.angle_beta   90.00
_cell.angle_gamma   90.00
#
_symmetry.space_group_name_H-M   'P 1'
#
loop_
_entity.id
_entity.type
_entity.pdbx_description
1 polymer ?
#
loop_
_entity_poly.entity_id
_entity_poly.type
_entity_poly.pdbx_seq_one_letter_code
_entity_poly.pdbx_strand_id
1 'polypeptide(L)'
;MIARRETWDELCDRNAAMHVKRYPQLREEIKQVYNQFVRTKKVLPSMRSLQFGGQPIELSESRIFNCAFLPLDHQAAFSEAMFLLLGGTGVGYSVQARHVNKLPSLTEPAQGKYRFLVGDSIEGWADAVKVLLKSYFQGKSLPRFDFSSIRPKGARLITSGGKAPGPKPLKECLEKLQAVLESALERGPGTRLRPIEAHDMLCHIADAVLAGGIRRAAMIVLFDRADEEMLTCKSNLACTITRSDCINPEHELYQCDLITALNGKGYHNITLHSSQLAEWKETGALPWYLFEPQRGRANNSANLLRGSVSEPEFRALMQRVEDSKAGEPGVYWTNNLDWGTNPCCEIGLRPNQFCNLTEINADDLVDQEDLNQRAQAAAFIGTLQAGYTDFHYLRPIWRETTELDALIGVGITGIGSGAILGLDLEEAASVVKTVNANIAQLIGINPAARTSTVKPAGTTSLVLGSASGIHAWHAPYYIRRVRVGKNEAIYQYLAKHHPQLVEDEAFRPNEQAVIGVPQRAPEGAILRSESPADLLDRVRRFNLEWVRAGHRDGDNTHNVSCTISVKDDEWGIVTDWMWENRDHFNGISVLPYDGGTYLQAPFEDITEDRYNELMASLSHVDLSLVIEADDETNLTGEIACGAGGCEVK
;
A
#
# COMPACT_ATOMS: atom_id res chain seq x y z
N MET A 1 -24.59 -25.03 -3.77
CA MET A 1 -23.21 -24.61 -4.06
C MET A 1 -23.30 -23.57 -5.15
N ILE A 2 -22.90 -22.34 -4.90
CA ILE A 2 -22.92 -21.30 -5.92
C ILE A 2 -21.48 -21.21 -6.44
N ALA A 3 -21.24 -21.70 -7.66
CA ALA A 3 -19.93 -21.67 -8.32
C ALA A 3 -19.58 -20.26 -8.84
N ARG A 4 -19.87 -19.22 -8.05
CA ARG A 4 -19.76 -17.80 -8.42
C ARG A 4 -19.37 -16.98 -7.21
N ARG A 5 -18.69 -15.85 -7.43
CA ARG A 5 -18.38 -14.87 -6.37
C ARG A 5 -19.63 -14.13 -5.87
N GLU A 6 -19.53 -13.52 -4.70
CA GLU A 6 -20.60 -12.68 -4.14
C GLU A 6 -20.98 -11.55 -5.10
N THR A 7 -22.28 -11.24 -5.18
CA THR A 7 -22.74 -10.01 -5.81
C THR A 7 -22.45 -8.80 -4.90
N TRP A 8 -22.62 -7.59 -5.43
CA TRP A 8 -22.50 -6.36 -4.63
C TRP A 8 -23.46 -6.36 -3.44
N ASP A 9 -24.69 -6.83 -3.64
CA ASP A 9 -25.71 -6.88 -2.60
C ASP A 9 -25.38 -7.88 -1.50
N GLU A 10 -24.92 -9.07 -1.87
CA GLU A 10 -24.48 -10.11 -0.93
C GLU A 10 -23.28 -9.64 -0.10
N LEU A 11 -22.33 -8.95 -0.74
CA LEU A 11 -21.18 -8.33 -0.07
C LEU A 11 -21.63 -7.26 0.94
N CYS A 12 -22.56 -6.39 0.56
CA CYS A 12 -23.12 -5.37 1.45
C CYS A 12 -23.80 -6.02 2.67
N ASP A 13 -24.58 -7.08 2.45
CA ASP A 13 -25.27 -7.81 3.52
C ASP A 13 -24.30 -8.48 4.49
N ARG A 14 -23.27 -9.16 3.97
CA ARG A 14 -22.21 -9.78 4.80
C ARG A 14 -21.49 -8.73 5.65
N ASN A 15 -21.12 -7.60 5.04
CA ASN A 15 -20.37 -6.55 5.74
C ASN A 15 -21.23 -5.85 6.80
N ALA A 16 -22.50 -5.53 6.49
CA ALA A 16 -23.45 -5.00 7.47
C ALA A 16 -23.69 -5.98 8.63
N ALA A 17 -23.86 -7.27 8.33
CA ALA A 17 -24.12 -8.30 9.35
C ALA A 17 -22.97 -8.41 10.37
N MET A 18 -21.72 -8.28 9.93
CA MET A 18 -20.55 -8.24 10.82
C MET A 18 -20.66 -7.08 11.82
N HIS A 19 -20.99 -5.88 11.35
CA HIS A 19 -21.15 -4.71 12.23
C HIS A 19 -22.38 -4.84 13.14
N VAL A 20 -23.51 -5.36 12.65
CA VAL A 20 -24.71 -5.62 13.47
C VAL A 20 -24.41 -6.62 14.59
N LYS A 21 -23.62 -7.67 14.30
CA LYS A 21 -23.22 -8.65 15.31
C LYS A 21 -22.35 -8.03 16.41
N ARG A 22 -21.45 -7.11 16.04
CA ARG A 22 -20.58 -6.39 16.99
C ARG A 22 -21.35 -5.33 17.79
N TYR A 23 -22.26 -4.60 17.15
CA TYR A 23 -23.01 -3.48 17.70
C TYR A 23 -24.52 -3.70 17.56
N PRO A 24 -25.11 -4.67 18.28
CA PRO A 24 -26.53 -5.03 18.13
C PRO A 24 -27.48 -3.89 18.48
N GLN A 25 -27.04 -2.95 19.32
CA GLN A 25 -27.80 -1.75 19.69
C GLN A 25 -27.95 -0.72 18.56
N LEU A 26 -27.12 -0.80 17.50
CA LEU A 26 -27.16 0.08 16.33
C LEU A 26 -27.69 -0.65 15.07
N ARG A 27 -28.41 -1.75 15.26
CA ARG A 27 -28.79 -2.67 14.17
C ARG A 27 -29.54 -1.98 13.05
N GLU A 28 -30.51 -1.13 13.38
CA GLU A 28 -31.39 -0.52 12.38
C GLU A 28 -30.68 0.66 11.69
N GLU A 29 -29.87 1.42 12.41
CA GLU A 29 -29.01 2.48 11.88
C GLU A 29 -27.99 1.91 10.89
N ILE A 30 -27.34 0.79 11.24
CA ILE A 30 -26.39 0.10 10.34
C ILE A 30 -27.10 -0.31 9.05
N LYS A 31 -28.24 -0.99 9.14
CA LYS A 31 -28.98 -1.41 7.95
C LYS A 31 -29.43 -0.23 7.08
N GLN A 32 -29.91 0.85 7.71
CA GLN A 32 -30.33 2.04 7.00
C GLN A 32 -29.16 2.67 6.24
N VAL A 33 -28.02 2.90 6.91
CA VAL A 33 -26.82 3.48 6.29
C VAL A 33 -26.33 2.61 5.14
N TYR A 34 -26.27 1.28 5.31
CA TYR A 34 -25.84 0.37 4.26
C TYR A 34 -26.79 0.38 3.06
N ASN A 35 -28.10 0.36 3.27
CA ASN A 35 -29.08 0.37 2.18
C ASN A 35 -29.11 1.72 1.43
N GLN A 36 -28.98 2.84 2.14
CA GLN A 36 -29.10 4.17 1.55
C GLN A 36 -27.81 4.68 0.91
N PHE A 37 -26.64 4.28 1.43
CA PHE A 37 -25.36 4.87 1.02
C PHE A 37 -24.35 3.84 0.48
N VAL A 38 -24.26 2.63 1.05
CA VAL A 38 -23.28 1.63 0.60
C VAL A 38 -23.77 0.89 -0.63
N ARG A 39 -25.00 0.38 -0.58
CA ARG A 39 -25.63 -0.37 -1.68
C ARG A 39 -25.77 0.50 -2.93
N THR A 40 -26.08 1.78 -2.74
CA THR A 40 -26.20 2.81 -3.78
C THR A 40 -24.87 3.42 -4.20
N LYS A 41 -23.74 2.99 -3.61
CA LYS A 41 -22.38 3.46 -3.92
C LYS A 41 -22.15 4.96 -3.69
N LYS A 42 -22.93 5.60 -2.82
CA LYS A 42 -22.67 6.98 -2.38
C LYS A 42 -21.52 7.08 -1.39
N VAL A 43 -21.36 6.05 -0.55
CA VAL A 43 -20.29 5.92 0.44
C VAL A 43 -19.79 4.49 0.44
N LEU A 44 -18.49 4.28 0.60
CA LEU A 44 -17.89 2.95 0.75
C LEU A 44 -17.22 2.79 2.12
N PRO A 45 -17.43 1.66 2.82
CA PRO A 45 -16.56 1.21 3.91
C PRO A 45 -15.12 1.04 3.45
N SER A 46 -14.21 0.75 4.38
CA SER A 46 -12.84 0.43 3.97
C SER A 46 -12.86 -0.77 3.00
N MET A 47 -12.03 -0.73 1.96
CA MET A 47 -11.93 -1.85 1.00
C MET A 47 -11.58 -3.16 1.71
N ARG A 48 -10.86 -3.08 2.84
CA ARG A 48 -10.54 -4.20 3.70
C ARG A 48 -11.76 -4.73 4.46
N SER A 49 -12.62 -3.85 4.96
CA SER A 49 -13.91 -4.22 5.55
C SER A 49 -14.78 -4.96 4.54
N LEU A 50 -14.92 -4.43 3.33
CA LEU A 50 -15.65 -5.07 2.24
C LEU A 50 -15.05 -6.44 1.85
N GLN A 51 -13.72 -6.52 1.72
CA GLN A 51 -13.03 -7.73 1.32
C GLN A 51 -13.06 -8.84 2.40
N PHE A 52 -12.88 -8.50 3.68
CA PHE A 52 -12.70 -9.49 4.77
C PHE A 52 -13.85 -9.52 5.78
N GLY A 53 -14.93 -8.76 5.55
CA GLY A 53 -16.10 -8.69 6.42
C GLY A 53 -16.59 -10.07 6.87
N GLY A 54 -16.81 -10.23 8.17
CA GLY A 54 -17.21 -11.48 8.80
C GLY A 54 -16.03 -12.18 9.48
N GLN A 55 -16.01 -13.52 9.40
CA GLN A 55 -15.09 -14.37 10.17
C GLN A 55 -13.60 -13.96 10.07
N PRO A 56 -13.04 -13.55 8.91
CA PRO A 56 -11.63 -13.18 8.86
C PRO A 56 -11.29 -11.98 9.75
N ILE A 57 -12.13 -10.94 9.80
CA ILE A 57 -11.95 -9.80 10.72
C ILE A 57 -12.23 -10.19 12.17
N GLU A 58 -13.24 -11.03 12.41
CA GLU A 58 -13.54 -11.51 13.77
C GLU A 58 -12.40 -12.33 14.40
N LEU A 59 -11.61 -13.04 13.58
CA LEU A 59 -10.43 -13.78 14.03
C LEU A 59 -9.20 -12.90 14.23
N SER A 60 -9.12 -11.77 13.52
CA SER A 60 -7.97 -10.88 13.53
C SER A 60 -8.42 -9.48 13.12
N GLU A 61 -8.75 -8.67 14.12
CA GLU A 61 -9.37 -7.36 13.89
C GLU A 61 -8.44 -6.41 13.13
N SER A 62 -7.12 -6.61 13.21
CA SER A 62 -6.14 -5.86 12.40
C SER A 62 -6.39 -5.92 10.89
N ARG A 63 -7.12 -6.94 10.39
CA ARG A 63 -7.44 -7.10 8.97
C ARG A 63 -8.41 -6.05 8.42
N ILE A 64 -9.17 -5.36 9.28
CA ILE A 64 -10.09 -4.29 8.87
C ILE A 64 -9.35 -3.02 8.44
N PHE A 65 -8.12 -2.84 8.93
CA PHE A 65 -7.29 -1.69 8.67
C PHE A 65 -6.40 -1.90 7.43
N ASN A 66 -6.36 -0.87 6.58
CA ASN A 66 -5.65 -0.95 5.31
C ASN A 66 -4.13 -0.91 5.47
N CYS A 67 -3.65 -0.07 6.38
CA CYS A 67 -2.25 0.22 6.56
C CYS A 67 -1.93 0.54 8.02
N ALA A 68 -0.64 0.58 8.34
CA ALA A 68 -0.10 0.84 9.66
C ALA A 68 1.21 1.62 9.58
N PHE A 69 1.69 2.11 10.72
CA PHE A 69 3.02 2.68 10.87
C PHE A 69 3.75 2.14 12.11
N LEU A 70 5.06 1.84 11.98
CA LEU A 70 5.92 1.51 13.12
C LEU A 70 7.36 2.03 12.95
N PRO A 71 7.96 2.68 13.96
CA PRO A 71 9.39 2.91 13.98
C PRO A 71 10.17 1.61 14.22
N LEU A 72 11.37 1.49 13.66
CA LEU A 72 12.29 0.39 13.97
C LEU A 72 13.08 0.69 15.25
N ASP A 73 12.35 0.82 16.37
CA ASP A 73 12.92 1.09 17.70
C ASP A 73 12.94 -0.11 18.63
N HIS A 74 12.35 -1.23 18.22
CA HIS A 74 12.30 -2.46 18.97
C HIS A 74 12.42 -3.68 18.04
N GLN A 75 13.16 -4.71 18.43
CA GLN A 75 13.40 -5.91 17.61
C GLN A 75 12.11 -6.64 17.15
N ALA A 76 11.00 -6.47 17.89
CA ALA A 76 9.71 -7.06 17.51
C ALA A 76 9.10 -6.42 16.26
N ALA A 77 9.52 -5.19 15.89
CA ALA A 77 9.01 -4.48 14.73
C ALA A 77 9.16 -5.29 13.43
N PHE A 78 10.24 -6.08 13.29
CA PHE A 78 10.44 -6.95 12.12
C PHE A 78 9.40 -8.09 12.04
N SER A 79 9.13 -8.79 13.15
CA SER A 79 8.10 -9.83 13.19
C SER A 79 6.68 -9.25 13.09
N GLU A 80 6.45 -8.08 13.67
CA GLU A 80 5.16 -7.37 13.55
C GLU A 80 4.92 -6.92 12.11
N ALA A 81 5.92 -6.38 11.43
CA ALA A 81 5.83 -6.05 10.00
C ALA A 81 5.53 -7.29 9.16
N MET A 82 6.18 -8.42 9.42
CA MET A 82 5.87 -9.69 8.74
C MET A 82 4.40 -10.10 8.93
N PHE A 83 3.91 -10.07 10.17
CA PHE A 83 2.52 -10.39 10.49
C PHE A 83 1.53 -9.45 9.77
N LEU A 84 1.77 -8.14 9.82
CA LEU A 84 0.93 -7.13 9.19
C LEU A 84 0.88 -7.28 7.67
N LEU A 85 2.04 -7.45 7.03
CA LEU A 85 2.15 -7.62 5.58
C LEU A 85 1.47 -8.90 5.11
N LEU A 86 1.64 -10.03 5.82
CA LEU A 86 0.91 -11.27 5.55
C LEU A 86 -0.61 -11.13 5.77
N GLY A 87 -1.02 -10.30 6.72
CA GLY A 87 -2.41 -9.90 6.94
C GLY A 87 -2.99 -9.05 5.80
N GLY A 88 -2.15 -8.53 4.92
CA GLY A 88 -2.51 -7.66 3.80
C GLY A 88 -2.60 -6.17 4.17
N THR A 89 -2.05 -5.80 5.33
CA THR A 89 -1.92 -4.43 5.82
C THR A 89 -0.62 -3.83 5.27
N GLY A 90 -0.70 -2.67 4.60
CA GLY A 90 0.49 -1.95 4.17
C GLY A 90 1.25 -1.35 5.35
N VAL A 91 2.57 -1.29 5.30
CA VAL A 91 3.40 -0.89 6.45
C VAL A 91 4.27 0.30 6.10
N GLY A 92 3.97 1.46 6.69
CA GLY A 92 4.92 2.55 6.80
C GLY A 92 5.87 2.29 7.97
N TYR A 93 7.13 2.66 7.83
CA TYR A 93 8.08 2.48 8.92
C TYR A 93 9.15 3.55 8.93
N SER A 94 9.85 3.68 10.05
CA SER A 94 10.93 4.65 10.19
C SER A 94 12.25 3.98 10.53
N VAL A 95 13.28 4.32 9.76
CA VAL A 95 14.68 3.92 9.97
C VAL A 95 15.58 5.09 10.39
N GLN A 96 14.99 6.24 10.73
CA GLN A 96 15.73 7.36 11.33
C GLN A 96 16.65 6.84 12.45
N ALA A 97 17.85 7.42 12.57
CA ALA A 97 18.87 7.02 13.54
C ALA A 97 18.33 7.01 14.97
N ARG A 98 17.43 7.95 15.31
CA ARG A 98 16.74 8.00 16.62
C ARG A 98 15.97 6.73 16.97
N HIS A 99 15.46 6.00 15.98
CA HIS A 99 14.73 4.76 16.14
C HIS A 99 15.70 3.59 16.14
N VAL A 100 16.52 3.48 15.09
CA VAL A 100 17.42 2.34 14.91
C VAL A 100 18.45 2.25 16.05
N ASN A 101 18.89 3.37 16.62
CA ASN A 101 19.79 3.38 17.78
C ASN A 101 19.16 2.81 19.07
N LYS A 102 17.82 2.71 19.15
CA LYS A 102 17.12 2.06 20.28
C LYS A 102 17.16 0.53 20.18
N LEU A 103 17.45 -0.04 19.01
CA LEU A 103 17.66 -1.48 18.86
C LEU A 103 18.90 -1.94 19.65
N PRO A 104 18.88 -3.12 20.29
CA PRO A 104 20.06 -3.65 20.99
C PRO A 104 21.25 -3.81 20.04
N SER A 105 22.47 -3.78 20.58
CA SER A 105 23.65 -4.21 19.84
C SER A 105 23.53 -5.69 19.46
N LEU A 106 24.06 -6.04 18.29
CA LEU A 106 24.14 -7.40 17.81
C LEU A 106 25.17 -8.20 18.61
N THR A 107 24.88 -9.48 18.75
CA THR A 107 25.72 -10.48 19.41
C THR A 107 25.80 -11.73 18.53
N GLU A 108 26.91 -12.45 18.61
CA GLU A 108 26.98 -13.78 17.99
C GLU A 108 25.98 -14.72 18.69
N PRO A 109 25.24 -15.54 17.92
CA PRO A 109 24.37 -16.56 18.49
C PRO A 109 25.12 -17.51 19.42
N ALA A 110 24.50 -17.90 20.54
CA ALA A 110 25.10 -18.87 21.45
C ALA A 110 25.34 -20.23 20.76
N GLN A 111 26.40 -20.92 21.17
CA GLN A 111 26.67 -22.28 20.69
C GLN A 111 25.51 -23.22 21.02
N GLY A 112 25.18 -24.09 20.06
CA GLY A 112 24.05 -25.01 20.15
C GLY A 112 23.06 -24.79 19.00
N LYS A 113 22.45 -25.89 18.55
CA LYS A 113 21.38 -25.87 17.54
C LYS A 113 20.17 -26.58 18.12
N TYR A 114 19.00 -25.98 17.98
CA TYR A 114 17.73 -26.62 18.31
C TYR A 114 16.79 -26.56 17.12
N ARG A 115 15.86 -27.50 17.03
CA ARG A 115 14.85 -27.53 15.98
C ARG A 115 13.72 -26.57 16.35
N PHE A 116 13.34 -25.69 15.41
CA PHE A 116 12.14 -24.84 15.53
C PHE A 116 11.15 -25.22 14.43
N LEU A 117 10.03 -25.84 14.80
CA LEU A 117 8.95 -26.14 13.87
C LEU A 117 8.16 -24.87 13.59
N VAL A 118 8.21 -24.40 12.34
CA VAL A 118 7.44 -23.23 11.91
C VAL A 118 5.99 -23.65 11.73
N GLY A 119 5.06 -22.98 12.40
CA GLY A 119 3.63 -23.23 12.27
C GLY A 119 3.07 -22.77 10.92
N ASP A 120 2.05 -23.46 10.42
CA ASP A 120 1.33 -23.16 9.18
C ASP A 120 0.31 -22.02 9.34
N SER A 121 0.78 -20.87 9.82
CA SER A 121 -0.01 -19.65 10.00
C SER A 121 0.83 -18.40 9.81
N ILE A 122 0.18 -17.24 9.70
CA ILE A 122 0.87 -15.94 9.59
C ILE A 122 1.69 -15.65 10.86
N GLU A 123 1.21 -16.06 12.03
CA GLU A 123 1.90 -15.98 13.31
C GLU A 123 3.12 -16.89 13.32
N GLY A 124 3.02 -18.12 12.80
CA GLY A 124 4.15 -19.05 12.69
C GLY A 124 5.28 -18.48 11.82
N TRP A 125 4.93 -17.84 10.70
CA TRP A 125 5.89 -17.14 9.83
C TRP A 125 6.56 -15.96 10.55
N ALA A 126 5.78 -15.13 11.24
CA ALA A 126 6.30 -14.00 12.01
C ALA A 126 7.16 -14.45 13.21
N ASP A 127 6.80 -15.57 13.86
CA ASP A 127 7.57 -16.16 14.95
C ASP A 127 8.91 -16.73 14.47
N ALA A 128 8.99 -17.25 13.25
CA ALA A 128 10.26 -17.67 12.67
C ALA A 128 11.25 -16.48 12.56
N VAL A 129 10.77 -15.32 12.09
CA VAL A 129 11.55 -14.07 12.08
C VAL A 129 11.95 -13.68 13.51
N LYS A 130 10.98 -13.65 14.44
CA LYS A 130 11.22 -13.31 15.84
C LYS A 130 12.30 -14.18 16.49
N VAL A 131 12.28 -15.48 16.23
CA VAL A 131 13.20 -16.46 16.80
C VAL A 131 14.61 -16.35 16.20
N LEU A 132 14.72 -16.08 14.89
CA LEU A 132 15.99 -15.72 14.27
C LEU A 132 16.59 -14.48 14.94
N LEU A 133 15.80 -13.40 15.05
CA LEU A 133 16.26 -12.13 15.61
C LEU A 133 16.66 -12.22 17.09
N LYS A 134 15.97 -13.04 17.89
CA LYS A 134 16.39 -13.32 19.28
C LYS A 134 17.79 -13.93 19.37
N SER A 135 18.24 -14.66 18.35
CA SER A 135 19.58 -15.25 18.33
C SER A 135 20.66 -14.16 18.30
N TYR A 136 20.42 -13.10 17.51
CA TYR A 136 21.38 -12.02 17.31
C TYR A 136 21.22 -10.86 18.30
N PHE A 137 20.00 -10.50 18.71
CA PHE A 137 19.77 -9.39 19.65
C PHE A 137 19.82 -9.81 21.13
N GLN A 138 19.68 -11.10 21.44
CA GLN A 138 19.61 -11.61 22.82
C GLN A 138 20.60 -12.75 23.11
N GLY A 139 21.52 -13.03 22.19
CA GLY A 139 22.51 -14.11 22.32
C GLY A 139 21.89 -15.49 22.48
N LYS A 140 20.70 -15.75 21.90
CA LYS A 140 20.10 -17.09 21.91
C LYS A 140 20.76 -17.98 20.85
N SER A 141 20.61 -19.30 20.99
CA SER A 141 21.11 -20.25 20.01
C SER A 141 20.43 -20.08 18.65
N LEU A 142 21.18 -20.28 17.57
CA LEU A 142 20.62 -20.21 16.22
C LEU A 142 19.69 -21.43 15.95
N PRO A 143 18.43 -21.21 15.54
CA PRO A 143 17.49 -22.29 15.27
C PRO A 143 17.81 -23.04 13.96
N ARG A 144 17.54 -24.34 13.94
CA ARG A 144 17.33 -25.11 12.71
C ARG A 144 15.84 -25.10 12.41
N PHE A 145 15.43 -24.24 11.47
CA PHE A 145 14.04 -24.15 11.04
C PHE A 145 13.57 -25.44 10.36
N ASP A 146 12.40 -25.91 10.78
CA ASP A 146 11.67 -26.99 10.16
C ASP A 146 10.36 -26.46 9.58
N PHE A 147 10.26 -26.52 8.25
CA PHE A 147 9.13 -26.00 7.48
C PHE A 147 8.11 -27.08 7.11
N SER A 148 8.26 -28.31 7.63
CA SER A 148 7.42 -29.46 7.25
C SER A 148 5.94 -29.30 7.56
N SER A 149 5.58 -28.41 8.49
CA SER A 149 4.16 -28.12 8.77
C SER A 149 3.52 -27.16 7.75
N ILE A 150 4.33 -26.34 7.06
CA ILE A 150 3.81 -25.32 6.14
C ILE A 150 3.20 -25.99 4.92
N ARG A 151 1.97 -25.60 4.59
CA ARG A 151 1.24 -26.13 3.44
C ARG A 151 2.00 -25.92 2.12
N PRO A 152 1.86 -26.83 1.14
CA PRO A 152 2.57 -26.73 -0.12
C PRO A 152 2.09 -25.55 -0.97
N LYS A 153 2.93 -25.15 -1.94
CA LYS A 153 2.56 -24.11 -2.93
C LYS A 153 1.30 -24.54 -3.68
N GLY A 154 0.35 -23.62 -3.83
CA GLY A 154 -0.91 -23.88 -4.49
C GLY A 154 -2.03 -24.36 -3.56
N ALA A 155 -1.72 -24.72 -2.31
CA ALA A 155 -2.73 -25.08 -1.31
C ALA A 155 -3.66 -23.88 -1.02
N ARG A 156 -4.94 -24.15 -0.76
CA ARG A 156 -5.93 -23.10 -0.57
C ARG A 156 -5.73 -22.33 0.73
N LEU A 157 -5.98 -21.03 0.68
CA LEU A 157 -5.97 -20.16 1.85
C LEU A 157 -7.41 -19.84 2.26
N ILE A 158 -7.89 -20.57 3.28
CA ILE A 158 -9.28 -20.52 3.75
C ILE A 158 -9.64 -19.08 4.14
N THR A 159 -9.00 -18.51 5.16
CA THR A 159 -9.45 -17.22 5.74
C THR A 159 -9.21 -15.99 4.86
N SER A 160 -8.22 -16.02 3.97
CA SER A 160 -7.82 -14.85 3.19
C SER A 160 -8.21 -14.91 1.71
N GLY A 161 -8.65 -16.07 1.23
CA GLY A 161 -8.75 -16.37 -0.20
C GLY A 161 -7.38 -16.53 -0.87
N GLY A 162 -7.36 -17.12 -2.06
CA GLY A 162 -6.15 -17.33 -2.86
C GLY A 162 -5.39 -18.63 -2.55
N LYS A 163 -4.17 -18.73 -3.09
CA LYS A 163 -3.31 -19.93 -3.02
C LYS A 163 -2.02 -19.65 -2.26
N ALA A 164 -1.56 -20.62 -1.50
CA ALA A 164 -0.39 -20.50 -0.65
C ALA A 164 0.92 -20.42 -1.46
N PRO A 165 1.91 -19.65 -1.00
CA PRO A 165 3.26 -19.60 -1.59
C PRO A 165 4.05 -20.91 -1.47
N GLY A 166 3.71 -21.74 -0.48
CA GLY A 166 4.61 -22.75 0.05
C GLY A 166 5.69 -22.16 0.97
N PRO A 167 6.61 -22.98 1.50
CA PRO A 167 7.60 -22.56 2.50
C PRO A 167 8.81 -21.82 1.93
N LYS A 168 9.06 -21.93 0.61
CA LYS A 168 10.29 -21.43 -0.03
C LYS A 168 10.52 -19.93 0.22
N PRO A 169 9.53 -19.02 0.08
CA PRO A 169 9.77 -17.59 0.30
C PRO A 169 10.19 -17.25 1.73
N LEU A 170 9.59 -17.91 2.74
CA LEU A 170 9.99 -17.71 4.13
C LEU A 170 11.42 -18.20 4.38
N LYS A 171 11.78 -19.35 3.81
CA LYS A 171 13.14 -19.90 3.93
C LYS A 171 14.18 -18.91 3.38
N GLU A 172 13.98 -18.42 2.17
CA GLU A 172 14.86 -17.43 1.53
C GLU A 172 14.92 -16.12 2.33
N CYS A 173 13.79 -15.68 2.89
CA CYS A 173 13.74 -14.52 3.77
C CYS A 173 14.64 -14.69 4.99
N LEU A 174 14.51 -15.79 5.72
CA LEU A 174 15.30 -16.06 6.92
C LEU A 174 16.80 -16.15 6.61
N GLU A 175 17.18 -16.76 5.48
CA GLU A 175 18.56 -16.81 5.01
C GLU A 175 19.12 -15.41 4.70
N LYS A 176 18.35 -14.56 4.00
CA LYS A 176 18.73 -13.18 3.70
C LYS A 176 18.83 -12.30 4.96
N LEU A 177 17.88 -12.42 5.89
CA LEU A 177 17.93 -11.73 7.18
C LEU A 177 19.17 -12.13 7.98
N GLN A 178 19.48 -13.43 8.01
CA GLN A 178 20.67 -13.95 8.66
C GLN A 178 21.95 -13.37 8.04
N ALA A 179 22.03 -13.32 6.71
CA ALA A 179 23.18 -12.77 6.00
C ALA A 179 23.42 -11.28 6.31
N VAL A 180 22.36 -10.47 6.40
CA VAL A 180 22.47 -9.05 6.80
C VAL A 180 23.02 -8.92 8.23
N LEU A 181 22.52 -9.74 9.16
CA LEU A 181 22.96 -9.74 10.56
C LEU A 181 24.41 -10.19 10.72
N GLU A 182 24.82 -11.23 9.99
CA GLU A 182 26.19 -11.75 9.99
C GLU A 182 27.17 -10.75 9.37
N SER A 183 26.81 -10.15 8.23
CA SER A 183 27.62 -9.10 7.61
C SER A 183 27.77 -7.87 8.52
N ALA A 184 26.70 -7.49 9.23
CA ALA A 184 26.80 -6.43 10.22
C ALA A 184 27.80 -6.77 11.34
N LEU A 185 27.79 -8.01 11.86
CA LEU A 185 28.71 -8.46 12.92
C LEU A 185 30.19 -8.41 12.53
N GLU A 186 30.54 -8.45 11.24
CA GLU A 186 31.93 -8.29 10.77
C GLU A 186 32.54 -6.94 11.18
N ARG A 187 31.72 -5.93 11.48
CA ARG A 187 32.15 -4.64 12.02
C ARG A 187 32.68 -4.71 13.46
N GLY A 188 32.47 -5.84 14.15
CA GLY A 188 33.06 -6.14 15.45
C GLY A 188 32.10 -6.06 16.65
N PRO A 189 32.59 -6.30 17.88
CA PRO A 189 31.76 -6.34 19.08
C PRO A 189 31.03 -5.02 19.36
N GLY A 190 29.79 -5.11 19.83
CA GLY A 190 28.96 -3.94 20.14
C GLY A 190 28.29 -3.29 18.92
N THR A 191 28.49 -3.85 17.72
CA THR A 191 27.87 -3.38 16.48
C THR A 191 26.36 -3.25 16.62
N ARG A 192 25.81 -2.17 16.05
CA ARG A 192 24.36 -1.95 15.88
C ARG A 192 24.01 -1.96 14.40
N LEU A 193 22.76 -2.31 14.11
CA LEU A 193 22.24 -2.14 12.76
C LEU A 193 22.32 -0.67 12.33
N ARG A 194 22.67 -0.45 11.07
CA ARG A 194 22.53 0.85 10.40
C ARG A 194 21.11 1.00 9.85
N PRO A 195 20.64 2.24 9.60
CA PRO A 195 19.37 2.49 8.93
C PRO A 195 19.16 1.68 7.65
N ILE A 196 20.18 1.62 6.78
CA ILE A 196 20.12 0.88 5.52
C ILE A 196 19.96 -0.64 5.73
N GLU A 197 20.64 -1.20 6.73
CA GLU A 197 20.56 -2.64 7.03
C GLU A 197 19.17 -3.00 7.59
N ALA A 198 18.61 -2.13 8.45
CA ALA A 198 17.27 -2.30 8.98
C ALA A 198 16.19 -2.15 7.88
N HIS A 199 16.40 -1.23 6.93
CA HIS A 199 15.58 -1.09 5.72
C HIS A 199 15.64 -2.35 4.85
N ASP A 200 16.83 -2.86 4.53
CA ASP A 200 17.03 -4.05 3.71
C ASP A 200 16.35 -5.28 4.33
N MET A 201 16.43 -5.44 5.66
CA MET A 201 15.74 -6.50 6.38
C MET A 201 14.20 -6.43 6.20
N LEU A 202 13.58 -5.25 6.32
CA LEU A 202 12.14 -5.13 6.05
C LEU A 202 11.79 -5.36 4.58
N CYS A 203 12.63 -4.92 3.66
CA CYS A 203 12.47 -5.18 2.23
C CYS A 203 12.50 -6.68 1.91
N HIS A 204 13.40 -7.45 2.54
CA HIS A 204 13.42 -8.92 2.43
C HIS A 204 12.18 -9.60 3.06
N ILE A 205 11.66 -9.06 4.16
CA ILE A 205 10.40 -9.53 4.75
C ILE A 205 9.24 -9.31 3.78
N ALA A 206 9.13 -8.12 3.20
CA ALA A 206 8.08 -7.80 2.23
C ALA A 206 8.18 -8.66 0.94
N ASP A 207 9.40 -8.95 0.49
CA ASP A 207 9.64 -9.82 -0.67
C ASP A 207 9.10 -11.25 -0.44
N ALA A 208 9.21 -11.75 0.79
CA ALA A 208 8.69 -13.06 1.18
C ALA A 208 7.15 -13.13 1.11
N VAL A 209 6.46 -12.04 1.44
CA VAL A 209 4.99 -11.93 1.40
C VAL A 209 4.48 -11.93 -0.05
N LEU A 210 5.19 -11.27 -0.96
CA LEU A 210 4.80 -11.13 -2.37
C LEU A 210 4.70 -12.45 -3.13
N ALA A 211 5.62 -13.36 -2.86
CA ALA A 211 5.63 -14.67 -3.50
C ALA A 211 4.37 -15.52 -3.15
N GLY A 212 3.55 -15.06 -2.19
CA GLY A 212 2.29 -15.68 -1.77
C GLY A 212 1.04 -15.31 -2.57
N GLY A 213 1.14 -14.46 -3.60
CA GLY A 213 0.11 -14.36 -4.64
C GLY A 213 -1.24 -13.71 -4.26
N ILE A 214 -1.38 -13.13 -3.05
CA ILE A 214 -2.66 -12.51 -2.63
C ILE A 214 -2.67 -10.99 -2.88
N ARG A 215 -1.55 -10.28 -2.72
CA ARG A 215 -1.43 -8.83 -2.98
C ARG A 215 0.02 -8.38 -2.97
N ARG A 216 0.33 -7.29 -3.68
CA ARG A 216 1.63 -6.64 -3.52
C ARG A 216 1.79 -6.02 -2.11
N ALA A 217 2.85 -6.35 -1.38
CA ALA A 217 3.27 -5.63 -0.17
C ALA A 217 3.47 -4.15 -0.52
N ALA A 218 2.91 -3.26 0.29
CA ALA A 218 3.03 -1.82 0.11
C ALA A 218 3.73 -1.24 1.33
N MET A 219 4.88 -0.60 1.11
CA MET A 219 5.63 0.03 2.19
C MET A 219 6.13 1.42 1.83
N ILE A 220 6.30 2.25 2.86
CA ILE A 220 7.04 3.51 2.81
C ILE A 220 8.06 3.49 3.94
N VAL A 221 9.27 3.97 3.67
CA VAL A 221 10.30 4.19 4.69
C VAL A 221 10.53 5.67 4.91
N LEU A 222 10.49 6.10 6.17
CA LEU A 222 10.91 7.42 6.61
C LEU A 222 12.33 7.34 7.17
N PHE A 223 13.23 8.17 6.64
CA PHE A 223 14.63 8.22 7.06
C PHE A 223 15.09 9.65 7.33
N ASP A 224 16.23 9.82 8.00
CA ASP A 224 16.77 11.14 8.29
C ASP A 224 17.22 11.83 7.00
N ARG A 225 16.81 13.08 6.78
CA ARG A 225 17.14 13.83 5.54
C ARG A 225 18.63 13.96 5.22
N ALA A 226 19.52 13.69 6.18
CA ALA A 226 20.97 13.77 6.05
C ALA A 226 21.63 12.38 5.92
N ASP A 227 20.85 11.30 5.87
CA ASP A 227 21.35 9.94 5.69
C ASP A 227 21.63 9.68 4.20
N GLU A 228 22.89 9.88 3.79
CA GLU A 228 23.30 9.68 2.40
C GLU A 228 23.17 8.22 1.92
N GLU A 229 23.29 7.22 2.79
CA GLU A 229 23.07 5.82 2.40
C GLU A 229 21.60 5.62 2.01
N MET A 230 20.68 6.14 2.80
CA MET A 230 19.24 6.06 2.49
C MET A 230 18.84 6.94 1.31
N LEU A 231 19.43 8.14 1.14
CA LEU A 231 19.19 9.02 -0.01
C LEU A 231 19.58 8.36 -1.34
N THR A 232 20.63 7.53 -1.34
CA THR A 232 21.24 6.98 -2.57
C THR A 232 21.02 5.48 -2.78
N CYS A 233 20.36 4.79 -1.84
CA CYS A 233 20.18 3.33 -1.91
C CYS A 233 19.34 2.82 -3.10
N LYS A 234 18.65 3.72 -3.81
CA LYS A 234 17.89 3.48 -5.05
C LYS A 234 18.40 4.34 -6.21
N SER A 235 19.70 4.64 -6.22
CA SER A 235 20.38 5.36 -7.32
C SER A 235 21.25 4.40 -8.14
N ASN A 236 21.38 4.65 -9.45
CA ASN A 236 22.22 3.84 -10.33
C ASN A 236 23.65 3.70 -9.78
N LEU A 237 24.20 2.50 -9.90
CA LEU A 237 25.45 2.08 -9.28
C LEU A 237 26.57 2.10 -10.32
N ALA A 238 27.62 2.87 -10.03
CA ALA A 238 28.84 2.84 -10.82
C ALA A 238 29.49 1.44 -10.73
N CYS A 239 29.78 0.86 -11.90
CA CYS A 239 30.38 -0.47 -11.99
C CYS A 239 31.27 -0.62 -13.23
N THR A 240 32.24 -1.52 -13.13
CA THR A 240 33.10 -1.92 -14.24
C THR A 240 32.70 -3.31 -14.71
N ILE A 241 32.20 -3.43 -15.95
CA ILE A 241 31.99 -4.72 -16.60
C ILE A 241 33.34 -5.23 -17.11
N THR A 242 33.79 -6.38 -16.61
CA THR A 242 35.07 -7.01 -16.95
C THR A 242 34.94 -8.07 -18.04
N ARG A 243 33.74 -8.64 -18.20
CA ARG A 243 33.39 -9.60 -19.25
C ARG A 243 31.92 -9.41 -19.66
N SER A 244 31.62 -9.55 -20.94
CA SER A 244 30.25 -9.55 -21.47
C SER A 244 30.12 -10.54 -22.62
N ASP A 245 29.50 -11.68 -22.37
CA ASP A 245 29.31 -12.77 -23.33
C ASP A 245 27.84 -12.80 -23.78
N CYS A 246 27.57 -12.80 -25.09
CA CYS A 246 26.19 -12.95 -25.59
C CYS A 246 25.72 -14.39 -25.33
N ILE A 247 24.61 -14.55 -24.60
CA ILE A 247 24.05 -15.86 -24.26
C ILE A 247 22.73 -16.16 -24.96
N ASN A 248 22.02 -15.11 -25.40
CA ASN A 248 20.79 -15.26 -26.18
C ASN A 248 20.67 -14.12 -27.19
N PRO A 249 21.10 -14.32 -28.45
CA PRO A 249 21.02 -13.29 -29.49
C PRO A 249 19.59 -12.89 -29.85
N GLU A 250 18.63 -13.82 -29.80
CA GLU A 250 17.23 -13.57 -30.20
C GLU A 250 16.52 -12.63 -29.22
N HIS A 251 16.89 -12.70 -27.94
CA HIS A 251 16.34 -11.84 -26.87
C HIS A 251 17.33 -10.76 -26.42
N GLU A 252 18.43 -10.59 -27.15
CA GLU A 252 19.48 -9.60 -26.87
C GLU A 252 20.04 -9.64 -25.44
N LEU A 253 20.22 -10.85 -24.88
CA LEU A 253 20.71 -11.06 -23.52
C LEU A 253 22.20 -11.42 -23.47
N TYR A 254 22.90 -10.77 -22.54
CA TYR A 254 24.33 -10.92 -22.30
C TYR A 254 24.58 -11.34 -20.85
N GLN A 255 25.50 -12.29 -20.67
CA GLN A 255 26.04 -12.63 -19.37
C GLN A 255 27.24 -11.72 -19.07
N CYS A 256 27.17 -10.96 -17.98
CA CYS A 256 28.18 -9.99 -17.62
C CYS A 256 28.82 -10.32 -16.28
N ASP A 257 30.15 -10.25 -16.22
CA ASP A 257 30.88 -10.17 -14.96
C ASP A 257 31.24 -8.72 -14.70
N LEU A 258 31.00 -8.26 -13.47
CA LEU A 258 31.22 -6.87 -13.12
C LEU A 258 31.70 -6.70 -11.68
N ILE A 259 32.33 -5.55 -11.43
CA ILE A 259 32.82 -5.10 -10.12
C ILE A 259 32.13 -3.78 -9.77
N THR A 260 31.52 -3.69 -8.59
CA THR A 260 30.88 -2.46 -8.09
C THR A 260 31.86 -1.62 -7.26
N ALA A 261 31.70 -0.29 -7.32
CA ALA A 261 32.49 0.63 -6.48
C ALA A 261 32.09 0.56 -4.99
N LEU A 262 30.80 0.31 -4.71
CA LEU A 262 30.28 0.07 -3.37
C LEU A 262 30.69 -1.33 -2.90
N ASN A 263 31.51 -1.38 -1.84
CA ASN A 263 32.03 -2.57 -1.14
C ASN A 263 33.34 -3.18 -1.64
N GLY A 264 33.96 -2.66 -2.71
CA GLY A 264 35.34 -3.00 -3.09
C GLY A 264 35.65 -4.48 -3.40
N LYS A 265 34.65 -5.39 -3.40
CA LYS A 265 34.85 -6.85 -3.56
C LYS A 265 33.67 -7.63 -4.17
N GLY A 266 32.67 -6.98 -4.76
CA GLY A 266 31.54 -7.70 -5.38
C GLY A 266 31.84 -8.09 -6.82
N TYR A 267 32.30 -9.33 -7.08
CA TYR A 267 32.15 -9.92 -8.41
C TYR A 267 30.69 -10.34 -8.57
N HIS A 268 29.95 -9.69 -9.45
CA HIS A 268 28.60 -10.09 -9.78
C HIS A 268 28.56 -10.71 -11.17
N ASN A 269 27.80 -11.79 -11.30
CA ASN A 269 27.49 -12.42 -12.56
C ASN A 269 26.00 -12.15 -12.84
N ILE A 270 25.70 -11.21 -13.74
CA ILE A 270 24.34 -10.70 -14.00
C ILE A 270 24.01 -10.85 -15.48
N THR A 271 22.76 -11.20 -15.79
CA THR A 271 22.23 -11.16 -17.15
C THR A 271 21.68 -9.77 -17.46
N LEU A 272 22.19 -9.13 -18.50
CA LEU A 272 21.76 -7.80 -18.96
C LEU A 272 21.15 -7.86 -20.36
N HIS A 273 20.16 -7.03 -20.63
CA HIS A 273 19.70 -6.75 -21.99
C HIS A 273 20.68 -5.81 -22.70
N SER A 274 20.75 -5.88 -24.03
CA SER A 274 21.59 -5.01 -24.88
C SER A 274 21.42 -3.51 -24.57
N SER A 275 20.19 -3.07 -24.29
CA SER A 275 19.86 -1.69 -23.92
C SER A 275 20.52 -1.26 -22.60
N GLN A 276 20.52 -2.13 -21.59
CA GLN A 276 21.18 -1.86 -20.30
C GLN A 276 22.71 -1.80 -20.47
N LEU A 277 23.27 -2.63 -21.36
CA LEU A 277 24.69 -2.55 -21.73
C LEU A 277 25.03 -1.26 -22.48
N ALA A 278 24.14 -0.79 -23.35
CA ALA A 278 24.31 0.47 -24.06
C ALA A 278 24.28 1.65 -23.09
N GLU A 279 23.30 1.68 -22.17
CA GLU A 279 23.20 2.68 -21.11
C GLU A 279 24.44 2.67 -20.20
N TRP A 280 24.95 1.50 -19.83
CA TRP A 280 26.19 1.38 -19.06
C TRP A 280 27.40 1.93 -19.82
N LYS A 281 27.51 1.70 -21.14
CA LYS A 281 28.63 2.25 -21.95
C LYS A 281 28.62 3.78 -21.98
N GLU A 282 27.45 4.39 -21.88
CA GLU A 282 27.28 5.84 -21.87
C GLU A 282 27.53 6.44 -20.48
N THR A 283 27.00 5.80 -19.44
CA THR A 283 26.94 6.38 -18.09
C THR A 283 28.01 5.83 -17.13
N GLY A 284 28.58 4.66 -17.41
CA GLY A 284 29.42 3.92 -16.48
C GLY A 284 28.68 3.32 -15.28
N ALA A 285 27.35 3.36 -15.28
CA ALA A 285 26.50 2.89 -14.18
C ALA A 285 25.42 1.91 -14.65
N LEU A 286 24.96 1.08 -13.73
CA LEU A 286 23.84 0.15 -13.95
C LEU A 286 22.71 0.42 -12.95
N PRO A 287 21.46 0.09 -13.29
CA PRO A 287 20.33 0.28 -12.39
C PRO A 287 20.48 -0.46 -11.06
N TRP A 288 20.15 0.22 -9.95
CA TRP A 288 20.29 -0.33 -8.58
C TRP A 288 19.54 -1.63 -8.35
N TYR A 289 18.39 -1.80 -9.00
CA TYR A 289 17.50 -2.96 -8.80
C TYR A 289 18.10 -4.27 -9.33
N LEU A 290 19.19 -4.22 -10.09
CA LEU A 290 19.94 -5.41 -10.50
C LEU A 290 20.74 -6.01 -9.35
N PHE A 291 21.07 -5.19 -8.35
CA PHE A 291 21.91 -5.56 -7.21
C PHE A 291 21.08 -5.73 -5.94
N GLU A 292 20.15 -4.81 -5.71
CA GLU A 292 19.33 -4.75 -4.49
C GLU A 292 17.82 -4.72 -4.82
N PRO A 293 17.29 -5.71 -5.58
CA PRO A 293 15.91 -5.71 -6.08
C PRO A 293 14.86 -5.63 -4.96
N GLN A 294 15.18 -6.11 -3.76
CA GLN A 294 14.28 -6.02 -2.60
C GLN A 294 13.93 -4.57 -2.25
N ARG A 295 14.82 -3.59 -2.52
CA ARG A 295 14.55 -2.18 -2.17
C ARG A 295 13.38 -1.60 -2.96
N GLY A 296 12.96 -2.27 -4.05
CA GLY A 296 11.70 -1.97 -4.75
C GLY A 296 10.43 -2.29 -3.95
N ARG A 297 10.54 -2.80 -2.72
CA ARG A 297 9.38 -3.11 -1.85
C ARG A 297 8.92 -1.91 -1.03
N ALA A 298 9.71 -0.84 -0.96
CA ALA A 298 9.35 0.39 -0.28
C ALA A 298 9.61 1.62 -1.17
N ASN A 299 8.75 2.61 -1.01
CA ASN A 299 9.05 3.97 -1.44
C ASN A 299 9.82 4.69 -0.35
N ASN A 300 10.88 5.40 -0.71
CA ASN A 300 11.76 6.04 0.26
C ASN A 300 11.39 7.51 0.41
N SER A 301 11.26 8.00 1.65
CA SER A 301 10.95 9.42 1.90
C SER A 301 11.79 10.02 3.02
N ALA A 302 12.40 11.16 2.73
CA ALA A 302 13.17 11.93 3.70
C ALA A 302 12.20 12.65 4.66
N ASN A 303 12.43 12.48 5.97
CA ASN A 303 11.62 13.12 6.99
C ASN A 303 12.13 14.54 7.29
N LEU A 304 11.24 15.52 7.21
CA LEU A 304 11.53 16.95 7.30
C LEU A 304 10.78 17.56 8.49
N LEU A 305 11.50 17.85 9.57
CA LEU A 305 10.91 18.53 10.73
C LEU A 305 10.60 19.99 10.39
N ARG A 306 9.35 20.40 10.60
CA ARG A 306 8.93 21.79 10.37
C ARG A 306 9.77 22.76 11.21
N GLY A 307 10.19 23.86 10.58
CA GLY A 307 11.03 24.89 11.22
C GLY A 307 12.52 24.55 11.31
N SER A 308 12.96 23.33 10.98
CA SER A 308 14.38 22.94 11.04
C SER A 308 15.04 22.71 9.67
N VAL A 309 14.31 22.97 8.58
CA VAL A 309 14.79 22.77 7.20
C VAL A 309 14.81 24.14 6.53
N SER A 310 15.95 24.49 5.95
CA SER A 310 16.12 25.70 5.16
C SER A 310 15.70 25.49 3.70
N GLU A 311 15.39 26.58 3.00
CA GLU A 311 15.03 26.54 1.59
C GLU A 311 16.12 25.91 0.70
N PRO A 312 17.41 26.24 0.86
CA PRO A 312 18.45 25.61 0.06
C PRO A 312 18.55 24.10 0.28
N GLU A 313 18.34 23.62 1.51
CA GLU A 313 18.32 22.18 1.80
C GLU A 313 17.14 21.48 1.14
N PHE A 314 15.95 22.09 1.17
CA PHE A 314 14.77 21.54 0.51
C PHE A 314 14.95 21.50 -1.02
N ARG A 315 15.46 22.58 -1.62
CA ARG A 315 15.73 22.64 -3.07
C ARG A 315 16.76 21.61 -3.51
N ALA A 316 17.84 21.42 -2.73
CA ALA A 316 18.84 20.40 -3.01
C ALA A 316 18.23 18.99 -2.96
N LEU A 317 17.28 18.74 -2.05
CA LEU A 317 16.56 17.47 -2.00
C LEU A 317 15.66 17.29 -3.23
N MET A 318 14.90 18.32 -3.62
CA MET A 318 14.05 18.26 -4.82
C MET A 318 14.85 18.08 -6.11
N GLN A 319 16.04 18.68 -6.21
CA GLN A 319 16.95 18.42 -7.34
C GLN A 319 17.32 16.93 -7.43
N ARG A 320 17.58 16.28 -6.31
CA ARG A 320 17.84 14.83 -6.30
C ARG A 320 16.62 14.02 -6.76
N VAL A 321 15.41 14.46 -6.42
CA VAL A 321 14.17 13.82 -6.89
C VAL A 321 14.06 13.92 -8.41
N GLU A 322 14.31 15.09 -8.97
CA GLU A 322 14.33 15.33 -10.42
C GLU A 322 15.42 14.47 -11.12
N ASP A 323 16.63 14.48 -10.57
CA ASP A 323 17.79 13.76 -11.11
C ASP A 323 17.60 12.23 -11.05
N SER A 324 16.81 11.74 -10.09
CA SER A 324 16.53 10.30 -9.93
C SER A 324 15.78 9.71 -11.12
N LYS A 325 15.02 10.53 -11.86
CA LYS A 325 14.06 10.11 -12.90
C LYS A 325 13.03 9.06 -12.44
N ALA A 326 12.91 8.87 -11.12
CA ALA A 326 11.99 7.93 -10.49
C ALA A 326 11.04 8.62 -9.50
N GLY A 327 11.24 9.92 -9.23
CA GLY A 327 10.49 10.67 -8.24
C GLY A 327 10.80 10.27 -6.81
N GLU A 328 12.02 9.81 -6.57
CA GLU A 328 12.51 9.41 -5.24
C GLU A 328 13.81 10.15 -4.88
N PRO A 329 14.07 10.41 -3.58
CA PRO A 329 13.19 10.12 -2.45
C PRO A 329 11.99 11.08 -2.37
N GLY A 330 10.85 10.61 -1.91
CA GLY A 330 9.75 11.49 -1.51
C GLY A 330 10.13 12.38 -0.33
N VAL A 331 9.27 13.35 -0.02
CA VAL A 331 9.44 14.26 1.13
C VAL A 331 8.26 14.14 2.07
N TYR A 332 8.53 14.10 3.38
CA TYR A 332 7.50 14.08 4.41
C TYR A 332 7.76 15.13 5.48
N TRP A 333 6.95 16.19 5.50
CA TRP A 333 6.93 17.19 6.55
C TRP A 333 6.21 16.70 7.80
N THR A 334 6.85 16.88 8.95
CA THR A 334 6.34 16.45 10.25
C THR A 334 6.56 17.51 11.32
N ASN A 335 5.67 17.56 12.32
CA ASN A 335 5.89 18.28 13.58
C ASN A 335 6.55 17.40 14.65
N ASN A 336 6.55 16.08 14.45
CA ASN A 336 7.14 15.12 15.38
C ASN A 336 7.85 14.01 14.60
N LEU A 337 9.16 13.89 14.81
CA LEU A 337 10.00 12.92 14.10
C LEU A 337 9.79 11.46 14.55
N ASP A 338 9.13 11.23 15.69
CA ASP A 338 8.72 9.88 16.11
C ASP A 338 7.45 9.41 15.39
N TRP A 339 6.67 10.35 14.84
CA TRP A 339 5.48 10.03 14.03
C TRP A 339 5.88 9.80 12.58
N GLY A 340 5.00 9.13 11.86
CA GLY A 340 5.16 8.91 10.44
C GLY A 340 3.84 8.82 9.72
N THR A 341 3.82 8.00 8.68
CA THR A 341 2.64 7.87 7.83
C THR A 341 2.55 6.46 7.26
N ASN A 342 1.37 6.13 6.73
CA ASN A 342 1.13 4.90 6.02
C ASN A 342 1.70 4.97 4.56
N PRO A 343 1.76 3.85 3.82
CA PRO A 343 2.41 3.80 2.49
C PRO A 343 1.92 4.80 1.44
N CYS A 344 0.66 5.24 1.52
CA CYS A 344 0.10 6.19 0.57
C CYS A 344 0.17 7.64 1.08
N CYS A 345 0.76 7.88 2.25
CA CYS A 345 0.98 9.21 2.82
C CYS A 345 -0.30 10.02 3.09
N GLU A 346 -1.48 9.41 3.23
CA GLU A 346 -2.75 10.09 3.50
C GLU A 346 -3.07 10.20 5.00
N ILE A 347 -2.52 9.33 5.85
CA ILE A 347 -2.77 9.33 7.30
C ILE A 347 -1.47 9.60 8.05
N GLY A 348 -1.43 10.67 8.85
CA GLY A 348 -0.39 10.85 9.86
C GLY A 348 -0.60 9.88 11.01
N LEU A 349 0.42 9.12 11.40
CA LEU A 349 0.31 8.03 12.37
C LEU A 349 1.33 8.18 13.50
N ARG A 350 0.89 7.89 14.73
CA ARG A 350 1.74 7.62 15.88
C ARG A 350 2.50 6.30 15.67
N PRO A 351 3.61 6.08 16.40
CA PRO A 351 4.23 4.75 16.50
C PRO A 351 3.22 3.64 16.82
N ASN A 352 3.25 2.56 16.03
CA ASN A 352 2.42 1.38 16.24
C ASN A 352 0.91 1.69 16.17
N GLN A 353 0.48 2.33 15.09
CA GLN A 353 -0.91 2.73 14.88
C GLN A 353 -1.42 2.32 13.49
N PHE A 354 -2.74 2.11 13.37
CA PHE A 354 -3.42 1.75 12.13
C PHE A 354 -4.13 2.93 11.46
N CYS A 355 -4.29 2.85 10.13
CA CYS A 355 -5.24 3.69 9.40
C CYS A 355 -6.61 3.01 9.25
N ASN A 356 -7.67 3.81 9.40
CA ASN A 356 -9.05 3.38 9.29
C ASN A 356 -9.77 4.28 8.29
N LEU A 357 -10.27 3.74 7.18
CA LEU A 357 -10.73 4.55 6.05
C LEU A 357 -12.19 4.27 5.70
N THR A 358 -12.87 5.30 5.23
CA THR A 358 -14.13 5.22 4.46
C THR A 358 -14.01 6.17 3.27
N GLU A 359 -14.91 6.07 2.29
CA GLU A 359 -14.86 6.93 1.10
C GLU A 359 -16.22 7.52 0.77
N ILE A 360 -16.27 8.83 0.56
CA ILE A 360 -17.38 9.53 -0.07
C ILE A 360 -17.17 9.51 -1.58
N ASN A 361 -18.19 9.10 -2.33
CA ASN A 361 -18.23 9.30 -3.77
C ASN A 361 -18.65 10.75 -4.06
N ALA A 362 -17.75 11.54 -4.65
CA ALA A 362 -18.01 12.93 -5.03
C ALA A 362 -18.42 13.08 -6.50
N ASP A 363 -18.48 11.99 -7.27
CA ASP A 363 -18.75 12.02 -8.71
C ASP A 363 -20.16 12.54 -9.03
N ASP A 364 -21.14 12.12 -8.25
CA ASP A 364 -22.58 12.36 -8.45
C ASP A 364 -23.22 13.16 -7.30
N LEU A 365 -22.43 14.00 -6.63
CA LEU A 365 -22.94 14.92 -5.61
C LEU A 365 -23.93 15.90 -6.21
N VAL A 366 -25.04 16.12 -5.51
CA VAL A 366 -26.11 17.01 -5.95
C VAL A 366 -25.93 18.42 -5.38
N ASP A 367 -25.74 18.52 -4.07
CA ASP A 367 -25.63 19.79 -3.34
C ASP A 367 -24.93 19.58 -1.98
N GLN A 368 -24.89 20.64 -1.17
CA GLN A 368 -24.28 20.63 0.17
C GLN A 368 -24.96 19.62 1.11
N GLU A 369 -26.28 19.46 1.02
CA GLU A 369 -27.02 18.55 1.88
C GLU A 369 -26.69 17.09 1.55
N ASP A 370 -26.58 16.72 0.28
CA ASP A 370 -26.13 15.39 -0.12
C ASP A 370 -24.67 15.13 0.34
N LEU A 371 -23.78 16.13 0.26
CA LEU A 371 -22.42 16.01 0.81
C LEU A 371 -22.44 15.76 2.32
N ASN A 372 -23.23 16.54 3.07
CA ASN A 372 -23.36 16.40 4.53
C ASN A 372 -23.91 15.02 4.93
N GLN A 373 -24.92 14.51 4.20
CA GLN A 373 -25.49 13.18 4.44
C GLN A 373 -24.48 12.06 4.16
N ARG A 374 -23.71 12.15 3.07
CA ARG A 374 -22.63 11.20 2.77
C ARG A 374 -21.52 11.28 3.81
N ALA A 375 -21.17 12.48 4.27
CA ALA A 375 -20.21 12.69 5.34
C ALA A 375 -20.67 12.05 6.67
N GLN A 376 -21.94 12.19 7.03
CA GLN A 376 -22.54 11.51 8.18
C GLN A 376 -22.46 9.99 8.05
N ALA A 377 -22.85 9.43 6.91
CA ALA A 377 -22.82 7.98 6.67
C ALA A 377 -21.38 7.42 6.73
N ALA A 378 -20.41 8.11 6.12
CA ALA A 378 -19.01 7.72 6.14
C ALA A 378 -18.41 7.80 7.55
N ALA A 379 -18.71 8.87 8.30
CA ALA A 379 -18.29 9.02 9.69
C ALA A 379 -18.88 7.91 10.58
N PHE A 380 -20.15 7.57 10.40
CA PHE A 380 -20.82 6.48 11.10
C PHE A 380 -20.09 5.15 10.89
N ILE A 381 -19.89 4.74 9.63
CA ILE A 381 -19.20 3.48 9.30
C ILE A 381 -17.75 3.49 9.81
N GLY A 382 -17.01 4.57 9.58
CA GLY A 382 -15.63 4.70 10.03
C GLY A 382 -15.50 4.57 11.54
N THR A 383 -16.46 5.12 12.29
CA THR A 383 -16.47 5.03 13.76
C THR A 383 -16.76 3.59 14.24
N LEU A 384 -17.64 2.84 13.57
CA LEU A 384 -17.82 1.42 13.87
C LEU A 384 -16.52 0.64 13.61
N GLN A 385 -15.83 0.90 12.50
CA GLN A 385 -14.56 0.25 12.17
C GLN A 385 -13.46 0.57 13.20
N ALA A 386 -13.49 1.74 13.85
CA ALA A 386 -12.49 2.15 14.84
C ALA A 386 -12.54 1.30 16.14
N GLY A 387 -13.67 0.64 16.43
CA GLY A 387 -13.83 -0.19 17.63
C GLY A 387 -13.38 -1.66 17.50
N TYR A 388 -12.70 -2.00 16.41
CA TYR A 388 -12.09 -3.30 16.16
C TYR A 388 -10.59 -3.25 16.54
N THR A 389 -10.27 -3.38 17.83
CA THR A 389 -8.92 -3.19 18.41
C THR A 389 -8.30 -4.41 19.09
N ASP A 390 -8.86 -5.61 18.89
CA ASP A 390 -8.29 -6.87 19.39
C ASP A 390 -7.15 -7.37 18.47
N PHE A 391 -5.92 -7.01 18.84
CA PHE A 391 -4.70 -7.31 18.08
C PHE A 391 -3.88 -8.44 18.71
N HIS A 392 -4.41 -9.66 18.67
CA HIS A 392 -3.91 -10.84 19.39
C HIS A 392 -2.41 -11.17 19.23
N TYR A 393 -1.81 -10.90 18.07
CA TYR A 393 -0.38 -11.18 17.82
C TYR A 393 0.55 -10.00 18.15
N LEU A 394 0.04 -8.76 18.02
CA LEU A 394 0.85 -7.56 18.12
C LEU A 394 1.11 -7.19 19.58
N ARG A 395 2.18 -6.44 19.85
CA ARG A 395 2.42 -5.91 21.21
C ARG A 395 1.25 -5.02 21.67
N PRO A 396 0.96 -4.96 22.98
CA PRO A 396 -0.13 -4.14 23.54
C PRO A 396 -0.13 -2.67 23.09
N ILE A 397 1.04 -2.08 22.84
CA ILE A 397 1.20 -0.71 22.35
C ILE A 397 0.40 -0.43 21.06
N TRP A 398 0.21 -1.43 20.20
CA TRP A 398 -0.60 -1.28 18.98
C TRP A 398 -2.05 -0.98 19.30
N ARG A 399 -2.60 -1.71 20.28
CA ARG A 399 -3.97 -1.53 20.76
C ARG A 399 -4.10 -0.21 21.50
N GLU A 400 -3.20 0.05 22.44
CA GLU A 400 -3.18 1.28 23.26
C GLU A 400 -3.15 2.55 22.39
N THR A 401 -2.24 2.63 21.41
CA THR A 401 -2.12 3.80 20.53
C THR A 401 -3.30 3.93 19.56
N THR A 402 -3.86 2.81 19.10
CA THR A 402 -5.03 2.83 18.20
C THR A 402 -6.29 3.24 18.94
N GLU A 403 -6.49 2.77 20.17
CA GLU A 403 -7.62 3.16 21.03
C GLU A 403 -7.48 4.61 21.53
N LEU A 404 -6.26 5.11 21.75
CA LEU A 404 -6.01 6.49 22.15
C LEU A 404 -6.56 7.50 21.15
N ASP A 405 -6.16 7.37 19.88
CA ASP A 405 -6.59 8.32 18.85
C ASP A 405 -7.89 7.88 18.14
N ALA A 406 -8.29 6.60 18.25
CA ALA A 406 -9.48 6.02 17.61
C ALA A 406 -9.72 6.51 16.17
N LEU A 407 -8.64 6.56 15.37
CA LEU A 407 -8.63 7.28 14.10
C LEU A 407 -9.74 6.85 13.16
N ILE A 408 -10.29 7.81 12.43
CA ILE A 408 -11.06 7.59 11.20
C ILE A 408 -10.50 8.51 10.11
N GLY A 409 -10.54 8.06 8.86
CA GLY A 409 -10.16 8.82 7.69
C GLY A 409 -11.29 8.76 6.69
N VAL A 410 -12.23 9.69 6.79
CA VAL A 410 -13.25 9.89 5.77
C VAL A 410 -12.56 10.51 4.55
N GLY A 411 -12.31 9.66 3.56
CA GLY A 411 -11.78 10.00 2.25
C GLY A 411 -12.85 10.55 1.31
N ILE A 412 -12.41 11.27 0.28
CA ILE A 412 -13.25 11.70 -0.83
C ILE A 412 -12.57 11.29 -2.14
N THR A 413 -13.32 10.61 -3.02
CA THR A 413 -12.88 10.28 -4.38
C THR A 413 -13.85 10.84 -5.41
N GLY A 414 -13.42 11.01 -6.65
CA GLY A 414 -14.24 11.62 -7.69
C GLY A 414 -14.18 13.15 -7.68
N ILE A 415 -13.20 13.75 -6.99
CA ILE A 415 -13.09 15.22 -6.88
C ILE A 415 -12.89 15.87 -8.26
N GLY A 416 -12.12 15.21 -9.14
CA GLY A 416 -11.89 15.66 -10.51
C GLY A 416 -13.16 15.71 -11.38
N SER A 417 -14.28 15.15 -10.94
CA SER A 417 -15.57 15.22 -11.64
C SER A 417 -16.25 16.59 -11.48
N GLY A 418 -15.84 17.40 -10.51
CA GLY A 418 -16.23 18.81 -10.40
C GLY A 418 -17.40 19.13 -9.47
N ALA A 419 -18.30 18.18 -9.20
CA ALA A 419 -19.52 18.42 -8.43
C ALA A 419 -19.27 18.96 -7.01
N ILE A 420 -18.17 18.55 -6.37
CA ILE A 420 -17.80 19.00 -5.02
C ILE A 420 -17.11 20.37 -4.98
N LEU A 421 -16.60 20.89 -6.10
CA LEU A 421 -15.71 22.05 -6.09
C LEU A 421 -16.39 23.33 -5.60
N GLY A 422 -17.71 23.45 -5.73
CA GLY A 422 -18.48 24.60 -5.23
C GLY A 422 -19.01 24.45 -3.79
N LEU A 423 -18.75 23.31 -3.14
CA LEU A 423 -19.35 22.97 -1.85
C LEU A 423 -18.45 23.36 -0.66
N ASP A 424 -19.08 23.51 0.50
CA ASP A 424 -18.43 23.81 1.79
C ASP A 424 -17.89 22.54 2.43
N LEU A 425 -16.57 22.38 2.34
CA LEU A 425 -15.86 21.23 2.90
C LEU A 425 -15.70 21.34 4.42
N GLU A 426 -15.64 22.55 4.98
CA GLU A 426 -15.47 22.75 6.43
C GLU A 426 -16.76 22.38 7.17
N GLU A 427 -17.92 22.74 6.59
CA GLU A 427 -19.24 22.31 7.08
C GLU A 427 -19.33 20.79 7.11
N ALA A 428 -19.02 20.12 6.00
CA ALA A 428 -19.06 18.66 5.91
C ALA A 428 -18.05 18.01 6.88
N ALA A 429 -16.86 18.57 7.06
CA ALA A 429 -15.88 18.07 8.03
C ALA A 429 -16.37 18.25 9.48
N SER A 430 -17.10 19.32 9.76
CA SER A 430 -17.78 19.53 11.05
C SER A 430 -18.87 18.48 11.30
N VAL A 431 -19.63 18.11 10.27
CA VAL A 431 -20.59 17.00 10.33
C VAL A 431 -19.88 15.68 10.66
N VAL A 432 -18.77 15.36 9.98
CA VAL A 432 -17.96 14.17 10.28
C VAL A 432 -17.56 14.12 11.75
N LYS A 433 -16.99 15.22 12.27
CA LYS A 433 -16.59 15.30 13.67
C LYS A 433 -17.80 15.07 14.59
N THR A 434 -18.89 15.78 14.39
CA THR A 434 -20.07 15.69 15.25
C THR A 434 -20.61 14.26 15.31
N VAL A 435 -20.79 13.63 14.14
CA VAL A 435 -21.28 12.25 14.06
C VAL A 435 -20.30 11.27 14.70
N ASN A 436 -19.01 11.39 14.40
CA ASN A 436 -17.99 10.53 15.01
C ASN A 436 -18.01 10.61 16.55
N ALA A 437 -18.10 11.80 17.14
CA ALA A 437 -18.13 11.95 18.59
C ALA A 437 -19.36 11.28 19.21
N ASN A 438 -20.53 11.47 18.59
CA ASN A 438 -21.78 10.88 19.05
C ASN A 438 -21.75 9.34 18.96
N ILE A 439 -21.33 8.79 17.81
CA ILE A 439 -21.26 7.33 17.63
C ILE A 439 -20.18 6.71 18.50
N ALA A 440 -19.02 7.36 18.64
CA ALA A 440 -17.94 6.89 19.52
C ALA A 440 -18.42 6.75 20.97
N GLN A 441 -19.18 7.73 21.46
CA GLN A 441 -19.81 7.68 22.78
C GLN A 441 -20.78 6.48 22.90
N LEU A 442 -21.62 6.25 21.88
CA LEU A 442 -22.60 5.14 21.89
C LEU A 442 -21.96 3.75 21.89
N ILE A 443 -20.77 3.60 21.29
CA ILE A 443 -20.06 2.31 21.23
C ILE A 443 -18.93 2.21 22.26
N GLY A 444 -18.72 3.24 23.08
CA GLY A 444 -17.77 3.23 24.20
C GLY A 444 -16.30 3.34 23.80
N ILE A 445 -15.98 4.09 22.74
CA ILE A 445 -14.59 4.39 22.33
C ILE A 445 -14.30 5.89 22.40
N ASN A 446 -13.03 6.28 22.30
CA ASN A 446 -12.65 7.69 22.22
C ASN A 446 -13.15 8.31 20.91
N PRO A 447 -13.54 9.60 20.90
CA PRO A 447 -13.73 10.32 19.65
C PRO A 447 -12.40 10.38 18.89
N ALA A 448 -12.47 10.27 17.56
CA ALA A 448 -11.26 10.20 16.75
C ALA A 448 -10.42 11.48 16.85
N ALA A 449 -9.12 11.38 17.09
CA ALA A 449 -8.23 12.54 17.13
C ALA A 449 -8.21 13.29 15.79
N ARG A 450 -8.34 12.56 14.68
CA ARG A 450 -8.40 13.07 13.30
C ARG A 450 -9.42 12.27 12.51
N THR A 451 -10.14 12.93 11.61
CA THR A 451 -11.37 12.37 11.01
C THR A 451 -11.43 12.37 9.49
N SER A 452 -10.71 13.24 8.81
CA SER A 452 -10.80 13.45 7.36
C SER A 452 -9.46 13.25 6.67
N THR A 453 -9.48 12.85 5.40
CA THR A 453 -8.29 12.62 4.56
C THR A 453 -8.69 12.67 3.08
N VAL A 454 -7.72 12.60 2.17
CA VAL A 454 -7.97 12.19 0.77
C VAL A 454 -6.93 11.15 0.39
N LYS A 455 -7.39 9.95 0.05
CA LYS A 455 -6.53 8.84 -0.37
C LYS A 455 -6.46 8.79 -1.92
N PRO A 456 -5.47 8.11 -2.52
CA PRO A 456 -5.34 8.06 -3.99
C PRO A 456 -6.46 7.23 -4.66
N ALA A 457 -7.20 6.42 -3.90
CA ALA A 457 -8.44 5.74 -4.25
C ALA A 457 -8.39 4.78 -5.48
N GLY A 458 -7.22 4.27 -5.88
CA GLY A 458 -7.07 3.50 -7.13
C GLY A 458 -8.06 2.36 -7.39
N THR A 459 -8.40 1.53 -6.39
CA THR A 459 -9.44 0.48 -6.52
C THR A 459 -10.84 1.01 -6.18
N THR A 460 -10.94 1.95 -5.25
CA THR A 460 -12.21 2.51 -4.79
C THR A 460 -12.91 3.29 -5.90
N SER A 461 -12.16 4.12 -6.63
CA SER A 461 -12.66 4.88 -7.79
C SER A 461 -13.13 3.96 -8.92
N LEU A 462 -12.49 2.80 -9.11
CA LEU A 462 -12.94 1.78 -10.07
C LEU A 462 -14.31 1.19 -9.70
N VAL A 463 -14.54 0.89 -8.43
CA VAL A 463 -15.84 0.35 -7.95
C VAL A 463 -16.96 1.38 -8.13
N LEU A 464 -16.63 2.66 -7.95
CA LEU A 464 -17.55 3.80 -8.06
C LEU A 464 -17.73 4.31 -9.49
N GLY A 465 -16.78 4.03 -10.39
CA GLY A 465 -16.77 4.59 -11.74
C GLY A 465 -16.39 6.08 -11.79
N SER A 466 -15.56 6.55 -10.85
CA SER A 466 -15.23 7.98 -10.67
C SER A 466 -13.76 8.30 -11.02
N ALA A 467 -13.41 9.59 -11.03
CA ALA A 467 -12.02 10.01 -10.88
C ALA A 467 -11.41 9.51 -9.56
N SER A 468 -10.07 9.41 -9.50
CA SER A 468 -9.36 8.78 -8.37
C SER A 468 -8.89 9.80 -7.34
N GLY A 469 -9.50 9.80 -6.15
CA GLY A 469 -9.15 10.71 -5.06
C GLY A 469 -9.29 12.17 -5.51
N ILE A 470 -8.17 12.89 -5.43
CA ILE A 470 -8.02 14.31 -5.82
C ILE A 470 -7.75 14.52 -7.32
N HIS A 471 -7.37 13.47 -8.05
CA HIS A 471 -6.87 13.58 -9.43
C HIS A 471 -7.99 13.82 -10.44
N ALA A 472 -7.63 14.46 -11.55
CA ALA A 472 -8.46 14.62 -12.73
C ALA A 472 -8.77 13.30 -13.45
N TRP A 473 -9.77 13.35 -14.33
CA TRP A 473 -10.02 12.31 -15.31
C TRP A 473 -8.90 12.24 -16.35
N HIS A 474 -8.68 11.06 -16.95
CA HIS A 474 -7.64 10.92 -17.96
C HIS A 474 -7.95 11.80 -19.18
N ALA A 475 -9.04 11.53 -19.89
CA ALA A 475 -9.49 12.30 -21.06
C ALA A 475 -11.02 12.36 -21.09
N PRO A 476 -11.63 13.16 -22.00
CA PRO A 476 -13.07 13.11 -22.22
C PRO A 476 -13.55 11.69 -22.54
N TYR A 477 -12.79 11.00 -23.41
CA TYR A 477 -13.01 9.62 -23.81
C TYR A 477 -11.67 8.87 -23.84
N TYR A 478 -11.61 7.72 -23.18
CA TYR A 478 -10.39 6.91 -23.15
C TYR A 478 -10.70 5.44 -22.89
N ILE A 479 -9.79 4.54 -23.25
CA ILE A 479 -9.82 3.13 -22.86
C ILE A 479 -9.00 2.99 -21.58
N ARG A 480 -9.55 2.31 -20.58
CA ARG A 480 -8.81 1.86 -19.40
C ARG A 480 -8.55 0.37 -19.50
N ARG A 481 -7.29 -0.04 -19.44
CA ARG A 481 -6.85 -1.43 -19.58
C ARG A 481 -6.61 -2.10 -18.23
N VAL A 482 -7.02 -3.35 -18.11
CA VAL A 482 -6.74 -4.25 -16.97
C VAL A 482 -6.13 -5.54 -17.49
N ARG A 483 -5.01 -5.99 -16.89
CA ARG A 483 -4.42 -7.29 -17.22
C ARG A 483 -5.06 -8.38 -16.40
N VAL A 484 -5.36 -9.51 -17.04
CA VAL A 484 -5.96 -10.70 -16.42
C VAL A 484 -5.24 -11.95 -16.91
N GLY A 485 -5.18 -12.98 -16.06
CA GLY A 485 -4.77 -14.31 -16.48
C GLY A 485 -5.83 -14.94 -17.39
N LYS A 486 -5.40 -15.63 -18.45
CA LYS A 486 -6.33 -16.38 -19.33
C LYS A 486 -7.04 -17.54 -18.61
N ASN A 487 -6.55 -17.93 -17.44
CA ASN A 487 -7.17 -18.91 -16.55
C ASN A 487 -8.26 -18.32 -15.64
N GLU A 488 -8.46 -17.00 -15.60
CA GLU A 488 -9.46 -16.37 -14.76
C GLU A 488 -10.87 -16.44 -15.38
N ALA A 489 -11.89 -16.66 -14.55
CA ALA A 489 -13.28 -16.80 -15.01
C ALA A 489 -13.78 -15.58 -15.77
N ILE A 490 -13.35 -14.37 -15.37
CA ILE A 490 -13.73 -13.13 -16.04
C ILE A 490 -13.20 -13.07 -17.48
N TYR A 491 -11.98 -13.55 -17.73
CA TYR A 491 -11.43 -13.63 -19.09
C TYR A 491 -12.25 -14.60 -19.93
N GLN A 492 -12.54 -15.80 -19.42
CA GLN A 492 -13.29 -16.82 -20.16
C GLN A 492 -14.69 -16.32 -20.55
N TYR A 493 -15.36 -15.61 -19.64
CA TYR A 493 -16.64 -14.97 -19.91
C TYR A 493 -16.52 -13.89 -20.99
N LEU A 494 -15.61 -12.92 -20.81
CA LEU A 494 -15.46 -11.79 -21.73
C LEU A 494 -14.96 -12.24 -23.11
N ALA A 495 -14.01 -13.16 -23.20
CA ALA A 495 -13.53 -13.67 -24.48
C ALA A 495 -14.66 -14.36 -25.30
N LYS A 496 -15.62 -14.98 -24.62
CA LYS A 496 -16.76 -15.65 -25.27
C LYS A 496 -17.89 -14.68 -25.66
N HIS A 497 -18.22 -13.74 -24.77
CA HIS A 497 -19.40 -12.90 -24.90
C HIS A 497 -19.09 -11.49 -25.42
N HIS A 498 -17.88 -11.00 -25.18
CA HIS A 498 -17.41 -9.66 -25.51
C HIS A 498 -15.94 -9.66 -26.02
N PRO A 499 -15.60 -10.45 -27.07
CA PRO A 499 -14.21 -10.58 -27.56
C PRO A 499 -13.58 -9.25 -27.96
N GLN A 500 -14.38 -8.25 -28.36
CA GLN A 500 -13.94 -6.90 -28.69
C GLN A 500 -13.31 -6.12 -27.53
N LEU A 501 -13.53 -6.55 -26.28
CA LEU A 501 -12.93 -5.94 -25.09
C LEU A 501 -11.61 -6.60 -24.71
N VAL A 502 -11.23 -7.69 -25.36
CA VAL A 502 -10.13 -8.55 -24.93
C VAL A 502 -9.09 -8.68 -26.03
N GLU A 503 -7.84 -8.41 -25.67
CA GLU A 503 -6.69 -8.63 -26.54
C GLU A 503 -5.61 -9.43 -25.81
N ASP A 504 -4.68 -10.03 -26.56
CA ASP A 504 -3.54 -10.72 -25.94
C ASP A 504 -2.59 -9.72 -25.27
N GLU A 505 -2.02 -10.10 -24.14
CA GLU A 505 -0.99 -9.29 -23.50
C GLU A 505 0.31 -9.36 -24.30
N ALA A 506 0.93 -8.22 -24.58
CA ALA A 506 2.01 -8.09 -25.54
C ALA A 506 3.27 -8.92 -25.21
N PHE A 507 3.57 -9.14 -23.93
CA PHE A 507 4.76 -9.83 -23.46
C PHE A 507 4.51 -11.28 -23.06
N ARG A 508 3.27 -11.63 -22.69
CA ARG A 508 2.83 -12.97 -22.28
C ARG A 508 1.52 -13.38 -22.95
N PRO A 509 1.47 -13.40 -24.30
CA PRO A 509 0.22 -13.61 -25.03
C PRO A 509 -0.42 -14.98 -24.76
N ASN A 510 0.37 -15.99 -24.38
CA ASN A 510 -0.15 -17.33 -24.08
C ASN A 510 -0.74 -17.47 -22.67
N GLU A 511 -0.34 -16.62 -21.73
CA GLU A 511 -0.72 -16.72 -20.31
C GLU A 511 -1.72 -15.64 -19.89
N GLN A 512 -1.63 -14.45 -20.49
CA GLN A 512 -2.33 -13.24 -20.07
C GLN A 512 -3.06 -12.58 -21.23
N ALA A 513 -4.08 -11.82 -20.85
CA ALA A 513 -4.85 -10.98 -21.75
C ALA A 513 -5.05 -9.59 -21.12
N VAL A 514 -5.47 -8.65 -21.94
CA VAL A 514 -5.80 -7.29 -21.54
C VAL A 514 -7.26 -7.02 -21.85
N ILE A 515 -7.99 -6.55 -20.84
CA ILE A 515 -9.36 -6.09 -20.98
C ILE A 515 -9.34 -4.57 -21.14
N GLY A 516 -9.79 -4.05 -22.28
CA GLY A 516 -9.96 -2.63 -22.55
C GLY A 516 -11.39 -2.18 -22.34
N VAL A 517 -11.63 -1.35 -21.32
CA VAL A 517 -12.96 -0.81 -21.01
C VAL A 517 -13.04 0.67 -21.42
N PRO A 518 -13.95 1.08 -22.33
CA PRO A 518 -14.14 2.48 -22.68
C PRO A 518 -14.68 3.26 -21.47
N GLN A 519 -14.20 4.48 -21.29
CA GLN A 519 -14.53 5.39 -20.20
C GLN A 519 -14.92 6.75 -20.79
N ARG A 520 -15.83 7.44 -20.11
CA ARG A 520 -16.24 8.81 -20.44
C ARG A 520 -16.20 9.67 -19.17
N ALA A 521 -15.45 10.77 -19.21
CA ALA A 521 -15.47 11.74 -18.13
C ALA A 521 -16.82 12.50 -18.12
N PRO A 522 -17.34 12.89 -16.94
CA PRO A 522 -18.51 13.77 -16.85
C PRO A 522 -18.29 15.08 -17.61
N GLU A 523 -19.38 15.68 -18.08
CA GLU A 523 -19.32 16.99 -18.72
C GLU A 523 -18.82 18.04 -17.72
N GLY A 524 -17.86 18.88 -18.15
CA GLY A 524 -17.25 19.88 -17.27
C GLY A 524 -16.24 19.33 -16.25
N ALA A 525 -15.92 18.03 -16.29
CA ALA A 525 -14.90 17.45 -15.42
C ALA A 525 -13.50 18.02 -15.70
N ILE A 526 -12.65 18.01 -14.68
CA ILE A 526 -11.23 18.33 -14.79
C ILE A 526 -10.54 17.15 -15.49
N LEU A 527 -9.70 17.46 -16.47
CA LEU A 527 -8.96 16.50 -17.27
C LEU A 527 -7.46 16.57 -16.96
N ARG A 528 -6.71 15.51 -17.28
CA ARG A 528 -5.26 15.39 -17.00
C ARG A 528 -4.40 16.48 -17.64
N SER A 529 -4.96 17.24 -18.59
CA SER A 529 -4.32 18.40 -19.21
C SER A 529 -4.30 19.63 -18.30
N GLU A 530 -4.86 19.55 -17.09
CA GLU A 530 -4.70 20.58 -16.05
C GLU A 530 -3.23 20.86 -15.78
N SER A 531 -2.91 22.09 -15.35
CA SER A 531 -1.55 22.40 -14.96
C SER A 531 -1.21 21.74 -13.61
N PRO A 532 0.08 21.42 -13.34
CA PRO A 532 0.50 20.99 -12.02
C PRO A 532 0.07 21.97 -10.91
N ALA A 533 0.07 23.28 -11.19
CA ALA A 533 -0.34 24.31 -10.25
C ALA A 533 -1.83 24.19 -9.88
N ASP A 534 -2.73 23.93 -10.84
CA ASP A 534 -4.16 23.76 -10.57
C ASP A 534 -4.45 22.55 -9.66
N LEU A 535 -3.75 21.43 -9.90
CA LEU A 535 -3.83 20.26 -9.04
C LEU A 535 -3.28 20.55 -7.65
N LEU A 536 -2.14 21.23 -7.56
CA LEU A 536 -1.52 21.61 -6.28
C LEU A 536 -2.41 22.55 -5.46
N ASP A 537 -3.02 23.56 -6.09
CA ASP A 537 -3.96 24.47 -5.41
C ASP A 537 -5.21 23.74 -4.94
N ARG A 538 -5.73 22.79 -5.74
CA ARG A 538 -6.81 21.90 -5.31
C ARG A 538 -6.38 21.04 -4.11
N VAL A 539 -5.17 20.48 -4.12
CA VAL A 539 -4.59 19.72 -3.00
C VAL A 539 -4.48 20.58 -1.74
N ARG A 540 -4.01 21.82 -1.86
CA ARG A 540 -3.93 22.77 -0.74
C ARG A 540 -5.30 23.09 -0.18
N ARG A 541 -6.28 23.39 -1.03
CA ARG A 541 -7.66 23.64 -0.60
C ARG A 541 -8.21 22.49 0.22
N PHE A 542 -8.12 21.25 -0.27
CA PHE A 542 -8.61 20.08 0.47
C PHE A 542 -7.81 19.80 1.75
N ASN A 543 -6.51 20.09 1.78
CA ASN A 543 -5.77 20.03 3.04
C ASN A 543 -6.28 21.06 4.06
N LEU A 544 -6.60 22.27 3.62
CA LEU A 544 -7.07 23.35 4.49
C LEU A 544 -8.52 23.14 4.96
N GLU A 545 -9.44 22.95 4.02
CA GLU A 545 -10.87 23.00 4.30
C GLU A 545 -11.45 21.63 4.70
N TRP A 546 -10.83 20.52 4.27
CA TRP A 546 -11.30 19.17 4.64
C TRP A 546 -10.43 18.54 5.72
N VAL A 547 -9.13 18.40 5.47
CA VAL A 547 -8.21 17.65 6.35
C VAL A 547 -7.96 18.37 7.67
N ARG A 548 -7.59 19.66 7.64
CA ARG A 548 -7.39 20.44 8.87
C ARG A 548 -8.69 20.66 9.63
N ALA A 549 -9.80 20.89 8.93
CA ALA A 549 -11.10 21.04 9.58
C ALA A 549 -11.50 19.77 10.36
N GLY A 550 -11.13 18.58 9.91
CA GLY A 550 -11.36 17.32 10.61
C GLY A 550 -10.30 16.92 11.64
N HIS A 551 -9.32 17.78 11.93
CA HIS A 551 -8.30 17.57 12.96
C HIS A 551 -8.79 18.09 14.33
N ARG A 552 -8.70 17.25 15.37
CA ARG A 552 -8.96 17.64 16.77
C ARG A 552 -7.69 17.70 17.60
N ASP A 553 -6.82 16.70 17.43
CA ASP A 553 -5.61 16.51 18.22
C ASP A 553 -4.53 15.73 17.45
N GLY A 554 -3.30 15.77 17.97
CA GLY A 554 -2.13 15.09 17.45
C GLY A 554 -1.13 16.03 16.77
N ASP A 555 0.14 15.65 16.75
CA ASP A 555 1.21 16.52 16.23
C ASP A 555 1.11 16.72 14.71
N ASN A 556 0.63 15.69 13.99
CA ASN A 556 0.45 15.73 12.54
C ASN A 556 -1.01 15.59 12.16
N THR A 557 -1.44 16.37 11.17
CA THR A 557 -2.70 16.13 10.47
C THR A 557 -2.69 14.81 9.70
N HIS A 558 -3.85 14.39 9.20
CA HIS A 558 -3.86 13.57 7.99
C HIS A 558 -3.39 14.42 6.79
N ASN A 559 -3.51 13.89 5.59
CA ASN A 559 -3.00 14.54 4.39
C ASN A 559 -3.89 14.23 3.18
N VAL A 560 -3.75 15.03 2.14
CA VAL A 560 -4.23 14.70 0.79
C VAL A 560 -3.10 13.98 0.05
N SER A 561 -3.27 12.68 -0.17
CA SER A 561 -2.36 11.89 -0.99
C SER A 561 -2.57 12.19 -2.46
N CYS A 562 -1.49 12.58 -3.13
CA CYS A 562 -1.48 12.85 -4.55
C CYS A 562 -0.11 12.55 -5.17
N THR A 563 -0.15 12.29 -6.47
CA THR A 563 1.03 12.24 -7.33
C THR A 563 0.95 13.35 -8.38
N ILE A 564 1.97 14.20 -8.43
CA ILE A 564 2.11 15.25 -9.44
C ILE A 564 3.07 14.75 -10.51
N SER A 565 2.59 14.62 -11.74
CA SER A 565 3.44 14.36 -12.90
C SER A 565 4.01 15.69 -13.42
N VAL A 566 5.33 15.77 -13.59
CA VAL A 566 6.04 17.03 -13.85
C VAL A 566 6.88 16.89 -15.12
N LYS A 567 6.66 17.79 -16.08
CA LYS A 567 7.53 17.91 -17.26
C LYS A 567 8.84 18.61 -16.91
N ASP A 568 9.85 18.44 -17.76
CA ASP A 568 11.20 18.98 -17.54
C ASP A 568 11.21 20.50 -17.29
N ASP A 569 10.29 21.27 -17.88
CA ASP A 569 10.16 22.72 -17.71
C ASP A 569 9.28 23.15 -16.52
N GLU A 570 8.63 22.21 -15.82
CA GLU A 570 7.66 22.47 -14.75
C GLU A 570 8.24 22.27 -13.33
N TRP A 571 9.44 21.70 -13.19
CA TRP A 571 10.06 21.35 -11.89
C TRP A 571 10.25 22.54 -10.95
N GLY A 572 10.66 23.70 -11.50
CA GLY A 572 10.85 24.92 -10.71
C GLY A 572 9.54 25.37 -10.06
N ILE A 573 8.44 25.39 -10.83
CA ILE A 573 7.12 25.81 -10.37
C ILE A 573 6.63 24.89 -9.23
N VAL A 574 6.76 23.58 -9.40
CA VAL A 574 6.35 22.59 -8.40
C VAL A 574 7.19 22.73 -7.13
N THR A 575 8.51 22.88 -7.27
CA THR A 575 9.43 23.04 -6.13
C THR A 575 9.13 24.31 -5.33
N ASP A 576 8.92 25.44 -6.01
CA ASP A 576 8.56 26.71 -5.39
C ASP A 576 7.25 26.60 -4.62
N TRP A 577 6.21 26.05 -5.27
CA TRP A 577 4.91 25.87 -4.64
C TRP A 577 5.00 24.98 -3.40
N MET A 578 5.71 23.85 -3.49
CA MET A 578 5.87 22.91 -2.38
C MET A 578 6.60 23.54 -1.20
N TRP A 579 7.59 24.40 -1.46
CA TRP A 579 8.28 25.13 -0.41
C TRP A 579 7.38 26.17 0.25
N GLU A 580 6.70 27.01 -0.54
CA GLU A 580 5.82 28.08 -0.06
C GLU A 580 4.63 27.52 0.75
N ASN A 581 4.12 26.35 0.34
CA ASN A 581 2.96 25.71 0.96
C ASN A 581 3.32 24.59 1.93
N ARG A 582 4.60 24.42 2.29
CA ARG A 582 5.07 23.30 3.12
C ARG A 582 4.22 23.10 4.37
N ASP A 583 3.78 24.18 5.03
CA ASP A 583 2.98 24.11 6.27
C ASP A 583 1.57 23.56 6.06
N HIS A 584 1.09 23.49 4.82
CA HIS A 584 -0.27 23.06 4.46
C HIS A 584 -0.41 21.58 4.11
N PHE A 585 0.67 20.81 3.98
CA PHE A 585 0.60 19.39 3.63
C PHE A 585 1.70 18.58 4.32
N ASN A 586 1.53 17.28 4.48
CA ASN A 586 2.58 16.41 5.04
C ASN A 586 3.47 15.81 3.94
N GLY A 587 2.91 15.26 2.87
CA GLY A 587 3.71 14.73 1.77
C GLY A 587 2.99 14.82 0.43
N ILE A 588 3.77 15.04 -0.63
CA ILE A 588 3.32 15.05 -2.02
C ILE A 588 4.31 14.18 -2.80
N SER A 589 3.79 13.25 -3.61
CA SER A 589 4.63 12.46 -4.51
C SER A 589 4.80 13.24 -5.81
N VAL A 590 6.03 13.36 -6.29
CA VAL A 590 6.36 14.04 -7.55
C VAL A 590 7.04 13.03 -8.46
N LEU A 591 6.54 12.86 -9.68
CA LEU A 591 7.10 11.93 -10.67
C LEU A 591 7.41 12.68 -11.96
N PRO A 592 8.52 12.36 -12.67
CA PRO A 592 8.75 12.88 -14.00
C PRO A 592 7.65 12.38 -14.96
N TYR A 593 7.22 13.25 -15.87
CA TYR A 593 6.31 12.88 -16.95
C TYR A 593 7.10 12.23 -18.10
N ASP A 594 6.85 10.95 -18.38
CA ASP A 594 7.59 10.16 -19.38
C ASP A 594 6.95 10.12 -20.77
N GLY A 595 5.80 10.77 -20.97
CA GLY A 595 5.09 10.84 -22.25
C GLY A 595 4.48 9.52 -22.74
N GLY A 596 4.66 8.41 -22.00
CA GLY A 596 4.06 7.10 -22.27
C GLY A 596 4.34 6.51 -23.65
N THR A 597 5.30 5.59 -23.77
CA THR A 597 5.59 4.85 -25.03
C THR A 597 5.11 3.40 -25.03
N TYR A 598 4.28 3.01 -24.06
CA TYR A 598 3.85 1.62 -23.88
C TYR A 598 2.87 1.18 -24.98
N LEU A 599 3.16 0.02 -25.59
CA LEU A 599 2.30 -0.60 -26.60
C LEU A 599 0.85 -0.83 -26.09
N GLN A 600 0.70 -1.25 -24.83
CA GLN A 600 -0.59 -1.44 -24.17
C GLN A 600 -0.66 -0.55 -22.93
N ALA A 601 -0.70 0.77 -23.17
CA ALA A 601 -0.80 1.75 -22.10
C ALA A 601 -2.06 1.51 -21.23
N PRO A 602 -1.97 1.63 -19.89
CA PRO A 602 -3.12 1.46 -19.00
C PRO A 602 -4.30 2.38 -19.31
N PHE A 603 -4.01 3.53 -19.93
CA PHE A 603 -4.98 4.49 -20.42
C PHE A 603 -4.62 4.89 -21.85
N GLU A 604 -5.61 4.96 -22.74
CA GLU A 604 -5.43 5.38 -24.13
C GLU A 604 -6.55 6.34 -24.53
N ASP A 605 -6.21 7.50 -25.07
CA ASP A 605 -7.19 8.45 -25.60
C ASP A 605 -7.89 7.90 -26.83
N ILE A 606 -9.22 8.09 -26.87
CA ILE A 606 -10.03 7.70 -28.04
C ILE A 606 -10.97 8.84 -28.44
N THR A 607 -11.48 8.76 -29.66
CA THR A 607 -12.55 9.66 -30.11
C THR A 607 -13.89 9.27 -29.51
N GLU A 608 -14.83 10.21 -29.50
CA GLU A 608 -16.23 9.96 -29.12
C GLU A 608 -16.87 8.86 -29.98
N ASP A 609 -16.62 8.87 -31.29
CA ASP A 609 -17.11 7.83 -32.21
C ASP A 609 -16.63 6.44 -31.80
N ARG A 610 -15.34 6.31 -31.46
CA ARG A 610 -14.76 5.05 -31.00
C ARG A 610 -15.34 4.63 -29.65
N TYR A 611 -15.57 5.57 -28.74
CA TYR A 611 -16.25 5.30 -27.47
C TYR A 611 -17.65 4.73 -27.70
N ASN A 612 -18.45 5.39 -28.54
CA ASN A 612 -19.81 4.98 -28.85
C ASN A 612 -19.87 3.59 -29.53
N GLU A 613 -18.93 3.31 -30.43
CA GLU A 613 -18.77 1.99 -31.06
C GLU A 613 -18.52 0.89 -30.01
N LEU A 614 -17.58 1.11 -29.08
CA LEU A 614 -17.27 0.13 -28.02
C LEU A 614 -18.43 -0.02 -27.03
N MET A 615 -19.11 1.06 -26.66
CA MET A 615 -20.24 1.05 -25.72
C MET A 615 -21.44 0.27 -26.24
N ALA A 616 -21.71 0.29 -27.55
CA ALA A 616 -22.79 -0.51 -28.15
C ALA A 616 -22.64 -2.02 -27.88
N SER A 617 -21.41 -2.47 -27.60
CA SER A 617 -21.07 -3.87 -27.35
C SER A 617 -21.09 -4.27 -25.87
N LEU A 618 -21.23 -3.29 -24.96
CA LEU A 618 -21.11 -3.46 -23.50
C LEU A 618 -22.44 -3.59 -22.75
N SER A 619 -23.59 -3.44 -23.42
CA SER A 619 -24.92 -3.41 -22.78
C SER A 619 -25.38 -4.73 -22.13
N HIS A 620 -24.58 -5.79 -22.17
CA HIS A 620 -24.98 -7.14 -21.77
C HIS A 620 -23.96 -7.90 -20.89
N VAL A 621 -23.03 -7.21 -20.23
CA VAL A 621 -22.13 -7.86 -19.25
C VAL A 621 -22.91 -8.28 -18.00
N ASP A 622 -23.27 -9.56 -17.93
CA ASP A 622 -23.91 -10.18 -16.77
C ASP A 622 -22.88 -10.94 -15.93
N LEU A 623 -22.44 -10.32 -14.84
CA LEU A 623 -21.44 -10.89 -13.93
C LEU A 623 -21.93 -12.15 -13.21
N SER A 624 -23.25 -12.43 -13.16
CA SER A 624 -23.77 -13.66 -12.56
C SER A 624 -23.43 -14.91 -13.38
N LEU A 625 -23.06 -14.72 -14.65
CA LEU A 625 -22.62 -15.77 -15.57
C LEU A 625 -21.10 -16.02 -15.50
N VAL A 626 -20.37 -15.28 -14.68
CA VAL A 626 -18.94 -15.51 -14.42
C VAL A 626 -18.82 -16.66 -13.42
N ILE A 627 -18.68 -17.87 -13.96
CA ILE A 627 -18.62 -19.12 -13.18
C ILE A 627 -17.15 -19.52 -13.00
N GLU A 628 -16.75 -19.76 -11.76
CA GLU A 628 -15.43 -20.33 -11.46
C GLU A 628 -15.49 -21.86 -11.58
N ALA A 629 -14.60 -22.45 -12.38
CA ALA A 629 -14.52 -23.90 -12.56
C ALA A 629 -14.14 -24.63 -11.26
N ASP A 630 -13.36 -23.96 -10.41
CA ASP A 630 -13.04 -24.34 -9.05
C ASP A 630 -13.73 -23.35 -8.09
N ASP A 631 -14.53 -23.83 -7.13
CA ASP A 631 -15.13 -22.96 -6.10
C ASP A 631 -14.07 -22.56 -5.06
N GLU A 632 -13.42 -21.43 -5.31
CA GLU A 632 -12.43 -20.81 -4.42
C GLU A 632 -13.08 -19.98 -3.30
N THR A 633 -14.41 -19.92 -3.22
CA THR A 633 -15.18 -19.07 -2.27
C THR A 633 -15.75 -19.81 -1.06
N ASN A 634 -15.91 -21.14 -1.12
CA ASN A 634 -16.46 -21.91 -0.01
C ASN A 634 -15.50 -22.08 1.19
N LEU A 635 -15.82 -21.46 2.34
CA LEU A 635 -15.08 -21.49 3.60
C LEU A 635 -15.51 -22.61 4.57
N THR A 636 -16.37 -23.54 4.15
CA THR A 636 -16.84 -24.63 5.02
C THR A 636 -16.05 -25.91 4.77
N GLY A 637 -15.03 -26.15 5.60
CA GLY A 637 -14.32 -27.42 5.60
C GLY A 637 -12.96 -27.39 6.30
N GLU A 638 -12.97 -27.19 7.61
CA GLU A 638 -12.20 -27.96 8.61
C GLU A 638 -12.23 -27.22 9.95
N ILE A 639 -12.58 -27.97 11.00
CA ILE A 639 -12.55 -27.51 12.38
C ILE A 639 -11.12 -27.06 12.67
N ALA A 640 -10.92 -25.76 12.90
CA ALA A 640 -9.73 -25.29 13.57
C ALA A 640 -9.66 -26.04 14.91
N CYS A 641 -8.70 -26.95 15.05
CA CYS A 641 -8.40 -27.56 16.34
C CYS A 641 -8.25 -26.43 17.35
N GLY A 642 -9.21 -26.34 18.26
CA GLY A 642 -9.22 -25.34 19.32
C GLY A 642 -7.91 -25.44 20.09
N ALA A 643 -7.23 -24.31 20.24
CA ALA A 643 -6.17 -24.15 21.20
C ALA A 643 -6.75 -24.37 22.61
N GLY A 644 -6.68 -25.61 23.09
CA GLY A 644 -7.31 -26.02 24.34
C GLY A 644 -7.05 -27.49 24.65
N GLY A 645 -5.78 -27.89 24.70
CA GLY A 645 -5.42 -29.25 25.12
C GLY A 645 -4.01 -29.65 24.72
N CYS A 646 -3.00 -29.11 25.38
CA CYS A 646 -1.72 -29.80 25.49
C CYS A 646 -1.21 -29.60 26.92
N GLU A 647 -1.60 -30.53 27.78
CA GLU A 647 -0.97 -30.67 29.09
C GLU A 647 0.50 -31.05 28.91
N VAL A 648 1.32 -30.39 29.70
CA VAL A 648 2.74 -30.63 29.89
C VAL A 648 2.98 -32.10 30.25
N LYS A 649 3.82 -32.79 29.47
CA LYS A 649 4.81 -33.75 29.97
C LYS A 649 6.11 -33.63 29.19
#